data_AF-W4FR63-F1
#
_entry.id   AF-W4FR63-F1
#
_cell.length_a   1.000
_cell.length_b   1.000
_cell.length_c   1.000
_cell.angle_alpha   90.00
_cell.angle_beta   90.00
_cell.angle_gamma   90.00
#
_symmetry.space_group_name_H-M   'P 1'
#
loop_
_entity.id
_entity.type
_entity.pdbx_description
1 polymer ?
#
loop_
_entity_poly.entity_id
_entity_poly.type
_entity_poly.pdbx_seq_one_letter_code
_entity_poly.pdbx_strand_id
1 'polypeptide(L)'
;MTSKGHANLTLRHMKGHAKSAYTLTDAVSSALRLTVIGMVVAVFAAFLLLVGAEVATLSSPGVAAAHPMLDDTTRLCTSIMLCAAPFTAVLMLATSSHVWAAKNLALGHFKTVAAYQVAGWLCYGAVLFAHTSSCTNVGGLNLPILCTPVSKATMGFMAELFIVSSLLALETLRHSPILSPRTAANKAHLFTHNYMNLLAVVGALVLALSAERVEFADNFSTNAAVGSVCLCIAAVTSTYGLGGLLVSDSWKFWQPFSGGVVFVMVQFVSWSCFTTGIILQAVFFLSIVVVEVELFVGVMGVAGVLCVASQVGMIVSLFVYQPTTTTTTTTHRWHFLALYHMEGLFPTLMVNLPPLAFTPYALPWMFVPSFTWTDVGIYFVVHVSVQTIISISLSHLLQVYYKKTSSGATSPPLYVALPLVFSTLPLVSVVVHAYVDHPAAAATVGFAIPWYVYTYKTMNGMPAQTGSRQDKSLQKAYSAMIEATARYFSLHLVRTEPLSPSHTYIFGFHPHGIIPMTVMWLQFTDQWRELFPNVFACPLSASVVHYFPGIRDVIQVLGAREVTRTTFSDALKSHQSIFVVPGGQAELVASQSRQRQVRVFTGHKGFVRMALEHGVSLVPVLSFKEGEILDNVRWPALQRWFIKHFAFPCPYFPHGWSGLPIPNRVPLMIAIGAPIAVEKVIKPTTDQVDALHTIYFDRLKDLFTQHKDAAGCADYDLVYIAN
;
A
#
# COMPACT_ATOMS: atom_id res chain seq x y z
N MET A 1 63.35 -4.55 -5.42
CA MET A 1 61.97 -4.08 -5.73
C MET A 1 60.85 -4.92 -5.09
N THR A 2 61.11 -5.87 -4.18
CA THR A 2 60.16 -6.98 -3.91
C THR A 2 59.38 -6.96 -2.59
N SER A 3 59.74 -6.18 -1.57
CA SER A 3 59.03 -6.17 -0.27
C SER A 3 57.75 -5.30 -0.24
N LYS A 4 57.77 -4.10 -0.85
CA LYS A 4 56.60 -3.19 -0.93
C LYS A 4 55.42 -3.76 -1.75
N GLY A 5 55.68 -4.72 -2.64
CA GLY A 5 54.63 -5.44 -3.37
C GLY A 5 53.85 -6.39 -2.46
N HIS A 6 54.55 -7.21 -1.68
CA HIS A 6 53.94 -8.19 -0.77
C HIS A 6 53.05 -7.52 0.29
N ALA A 7 53.52 -6.47 0.97
CA ALA A 7 52.74 -5.77 1.98
C ALA A 7 51.42 -5.17 1.42
N ASN A 8 51.45 -4.63 0.19
CA ASN A 8 50.24 -4.12 -0.46
C ASN A 8 49.27 -5.24 -0.89
N LEU A 9 49.78 -6.43 -1.24
CA LEU A 9 48.94 -7.61 -1.49
C LEU A 9 48.28 -8.10 -0.21
N THR A 10 48.99 -8.22 0.92
CA THR A 10 48.37 -8.62 2.20
C THR A 10 47.33 -7.61 2.68
N LEU A 11 47.59 -6.30 2.54
CA LEU A 11 46.62 -5.25 2.89
C LEU A 11 45.38 -5.23 1.97
N ARG A 12 45.55 -5.56 0.68
CA ARG A 12 44.41 -5.79 -0.24
C ARG A 12 43.65 -7.07 0.09
N HIS A 13 44.33 -8.16 0.45
CA HIS A 13 43.68 -9.41 0.88
C HIS A 13 42.89 -9.21 2.17
N MET A 14 43.47 -8.57 3.19
CA MET A 14 42.77 -8.25 4.44
C MET A 14 41.59 -7.31 4.22
N LYS A 15 41.72 -6.26 3.38
CA LYS A 15 40.57 -5.41 3.00
C LYS A 15 39.51 -6.18 2.21
N GLY A 16 39.91 -7.11 1.35
CA GLY A 16 39.01 -8.00 0.61
C GLY A 16 38.26 -8.96 1.54
N HIS A 17 38.94 -9.57 2.50
CA HIS A 17 38.34 -10.45 3.51
C HIS A 17 37.44 -9.69 4.49
N ALA A 18 37.83 -8.49 4.95
CA ALA A 18 36.97 -7.65 5.78
C ALA A 18 35.70 -7.22 5.03
N LYS A 19 35.81 -6.85 3.76
CA LYS A 19 34.66 -6.48 2.93
C LYS A 19 33.76 -7.69 2.62
N SER A 20 34.38 -8.85 2.36
CA SER A 20 33.69 -10.14 2.16
C SER A 20 32.91 -10.56 3.42
N ALA A 21 33.55 -10.51 4.59
CA ALA A 21 32.93 -10.80 5.88
C ALA A 21 31.79 -9.82 6.22
N TYR A 22 31.93 -8.53 5.88
CA TYR A 22 30.85 -7.55 6.01
C TYR A 22 29.68 -7.88 5.07
N THR A 23 29.92 -8.16 3.80
CA THR A 23 28.86 -8.58 2.87
C THR A 23 28.21 -9.91 3.24
N LEU A 24 28.97 -10.84 3.82
CA LEU A 24 28.46 -12.12 4.31
C LEU A 24 27.60 -11.92 5.56
N THR A 25 28.02 -11.06 6.50
CA THR A 25 27.22 -10.75 7.70
C THR A 25 25.98 -9.91 7.40
N ASP A 26 26.02 -9.01 6.40
CA ASP A 26 24.83 -8.30 5.91
C ASP A 26 23.88 -9.22 5.12
N ALA A 27 24.40 -10.17 4.33
CA ALA A 27 23.59 -11.18 3.65
C ALA A 27 22.95 -12.17 4.63
N VAL A 28 23.70 -12.64 5.63
CA VAL A 28 23.19 -13.45 6.74
C VAL A 28 22.15 -12.66 7.54
N SER A 29 22.41 -11.40 7.89
CA SER A 29 21.44 -10.49 8.54
C SER A 29 20.15 -10.36 7.73
N SER A 30 20.25 -10.17 6.41
CA SER A 30 19.10 -10.02 5.52
C SER A 30 18.28 -11.31 5.40
N ALA A 31 18.96 -12.46 5.30
CA ALA A 31 18.30 -13.77 5.33
C ALA A 31 17.63 -14.03 6.68
N LEU A 32 18.30 -13.72 7.79
CA LEU A 32 17.77 -13.88 9.15
C LEU A 32 16.52 -13.03 9.38
N ARG A 33 16.50 -11.78 8.91
CA ARG A 33 15.33 -10.89 8.98
C ARG A 33 14.15 -11.46 8.20
N LEU A 34 14.42 -12.07 7.03
CA LEU A 34 13.40 -12.76 6.25
C LEU A 34 12.88 -14.01 6.97
N THR A 35 13.77 -14.76 7.66
CA THR A 35 13.39 -15.89 8.53
C THR A 35 12.53 -15.44 9.71
N VAL A 36 12.89 -14.35 10.41
CA VAL A 36 12.10 -13.81 11.53
C VAL A 36 10.73 -13.32 11.07
N ILE A 37 10.64 -12.59 9.95
CA ILE A 37 9.35 -12.17 9.37
C ILE A 37 8.51 -13.39 8.93
N GLY A 38 9.16 -14.40 8.32
CA GLY A 38 8.51 -15.67 7.99
C GLY A 38 7.98 -16.42 9.21
N MET A 39 8.74 -16.41 10.31
CA MET A 39 8.34 -17.02 11.58
C MET A 39 7.15 -16.28 12.20
N VAL A 40 7.19 -14.95 12.28
CA VAL A 40 6.06 -14.11 12.72
C VAL A 40 4.77 -14.43 11.93
N VAL A 41 4.87 -14.55 10.61
CA VAL A 41 3.71 -14.88 9.76
C VAL A 41 3.24 -16.32 9.99
N ALA A 42 4.15 -17.28 10.15
CA ALA A 42 3.82 -18.67 10.46
C ALA A 42 3.16 -18.83 11.84
N VAL A 43 3.64 -18.12 12.85
CA VAL A 43 3.04 -18.08 14.20
C VAL A 43 1.67 -17.39 14.14
N PHE A 44 1.52 -16.26 13.45
CA PHE A 44 0.20 -15.63 13.31
C PHE A 44 -0.81 -16.52 12.57
N ALA A 45 -0.38 -17.24 11.52
CA ALA A 45 -1.22 -18.21 10.83
C ALA A 45 -1.60 -19.38 11.75
N ALA A 46 -0.65 -19.94 12.51
CA ALA A 46 -0.92 -20.99 13.49
C ALA A 46 -1.84 -20.52 14.64
N PHE A 47 -1.76 -19.24 15.05
CA PHE A 47 -2.68 -18.63 16.02
C PHE A 47 -4.11 -18.62 15.47
N LEU A 48 -4.31 -18.10 14.26
CA LEU A 48 -5.64 -18.05 13.63
C LEU A 48 -6.21 -19.45 13.37
N LEU A 49 -5.38 -20.40 12.96
CA LEU A 49 -5.80 -21.79 12.75
C LEU A 49 -6.18 -22.49 14.07
N LEU A 50 -5.46 -22.23 15.17
CA LEU A 50 -5.76 -22.83 16.47
C LEU A 50 -7.06 -22.26 17.07
N VAL A 51 -7.25 -20.93 17.00
CA VAL A 51 -8.50 -20.27 17.40
C VAL A 51 -9.67 -20.74 16.51
N GLY A 52 -9.47 -20.79 15.19
CA GLY A 52 -10.50 -21.25 14.25
C GLY A 52 -10.88 -22.72 14.43
N ALA A 53 -9.92 -23.59 14.75
CA ALA A 53 -10.19 -24.98 15.08
C ALA A 53 -11.02 -25.12 16.37
N GLU A 54 -10.71 -24.35 17.42
CA GLU A 54 -11.46 -24.38 18.68
C GLU A 54 -12.87 -23.77 18.55
N VAL A 55 -13.05 -22.72 17.73
CA VAL A 55 -14.40 -22.24 17.36
C VAL A 55 -15.16 -23.34 16.61
N ALA A 56 -14.52 -24.03 15.65
CA ALA A 56 -15.17 -25.08 14.88
C ALA A 56 -15.57 -26.31 15.74
N THR A 57 -14.74 -26.72 16.72
CA THR A 57 -15.10 -27.81 17.64
C THR A 57 -16.28 -27.47 18.53
N LEU A 58 -16.35 -26.23 19.03
CA LEU A 58 -17.42 -25.79 19.92
C LEU A 58 -18.73 -25.50 19.17
N SER A 59 -18.65 -24.91 17.96
CA SER A 59 -19.84 -24.60 17.15
C SER A 59 -20.42 -25.81 16.41
N SER A 60 -19.67 -26.90 16.19
CA SER A 60 -20.18 -28.11 15.53
C SER A 60 -19.51 -29.41 16.01
N PRO A 61 -19.91 -29.93 17.20
CA PRO A 61 -19.28 -31.11 17.79
C PRO A 61 -19.32 -32.36 16.90
N GLY A 62 -20.39 -32.55 16.12
CA GLY A 62 -20.54 -33.67 15.20
C GLY A 62 -19.59 -33.63 14.00
N VAL A 63 -19.21 -32.45 13.52
CA VAL A 63 -18.22 -32.28 12.44
C VAL A 63 -16.80 -32.50 12.97
N ALA A 64 -16.52 -32.01 14.18
CA ALA A 64 -15.22 -32.21 14.84
C ALA A 64 -14.91 -33.69 15.10
N ALA A 65 -15.89 -34.48 15.55
CA ALA A 65 -15.71 -35.91 15.81
C ALA A 65 -15.44 -36.74 14.53
N ALA A 66 -15.77 -36.21 13.35
CA ALA A 66 -15.64 -36.92 12.07
C ALA A 66 -14.35 -36.59 11.29
N HIS A 67 -13.58 -35.57 11.69
CA HIS A 67 -12.56 -34.97 10.83
C HIS A 67 -11.12 -35.09 11.41
N PRO A 68 -10.35 -36.15 11.09
CA PRO A 68 -9.03 -36.41 11.71
C PRO A 68 -8.01 -35.28 11.52
N MET A 69 -8.12 -34.47 10.45
CA MET A 69 -7.21 -33.36 10.20
C MET A 69 -7.30 -32.21 11.23
N LEU A 70 -8.36 -32.15 12.04
CA LEU A 70 -8.56 -31.06 13.00
C LEU A 70 -7.65 -31.21 14.23
N ASP A 71 -7.46 -32.43 14.71
CA ASP A 71 -6.51 -32.76 15.79
C ASP A 71 -5.06 -32.60 15.30
N ASP A 72 -4.73 -33.09 14.09
CA ASP A 72 -3.42 -32.88 13.47
C ASP A 72 -3.07 -31.39 13.30
N THR A 73 -4.05 -30.58 12.88
CA THR A 73 -3.88 -29.13 12.74
C THR A 73 -3.67 -28.45 14.10
N THR A 74 -4.43 -28.86 15.13
CA THR A 74 -4.30 -28.37 16.51
C THR A 74 -2.90 -28.67 17.07
N ARG A 75 -2.41 -29.91 16.87
CA ARG A 75 -1.07 -30.35 17.30
C ARG A 75 0.05 -29.64 16.55
N LEU A 76 -0.08 -29.46 15.23
CA LEU A 76 0.90 -28.76 14.40
C LEU A 76 0.99 -27.29 14.79
N CYS A 77 -0.14 -26.60 14.94
CA CYS A 77 -0.17 -25.19 15.33
C CYS A 77 0.38 -24.97 16.74
N THR A 78 0.06 -25.85 17.69
CA THR A 78 0.65 -25.84 19.04
C THR A 78 2.16 -26.05 19.01
N SER A 79 2.65 -26.94 18.14
CA SER A 79 4.09 -27.17 17.98
C SER A 79 4.81 -25.96 17.39
N ILE A 80 4.19 -25.25 16.44
CA ILE A 80 4.72 -23.99 15.88
C ILE A 80 4.85 -22.92 16.98
N MET A 81 3.83 -22.76 17.85
CA MET A 81 3.86 -21.83 18.99
C MET A 81 5.00 -22.12 19.97
N LEU A 82 5.20 -23.39 20.34
CA LEU A 82 6.22 -23.81 21.30
C LEU A 82 7.65 -23.69 20.74
N CYS A 83 7.83 -23.87 19.43
CA CYS A 83 9.15 -23.79 18.81
C CYS A 83 9.57 -22.35 18.43
N ALA A 84 8.64 -21.42 18.24
CA ALA A 84 8.94 -20.09 17.72
C ALA A 84 9.81 -19.23 18.65
N ALA A 85 9.32 -18.91 19.85
CA ALA A 85 10.02 -17.98 20.74
C ALA A 85 11.45 -18.46 21.12
N PRO A 86 11.71 -19.76 21.38
CA PRO A 86 13.06 -20.27 21.57
C PRO A 86 13.93 -20.16 20.31
N PHE A 87 13.37 -20.45 19.13
CA PHE A 87 14.12 -20.36 17.87
C PHE A 87 14.50 -18.91 17.56
N THR A 88 13.57 -17.97 17.70
CA THR A 88 13.81 -16.52 17.56
C THR A 88 14.80 -16.00 18.61
N ALA A 89 14.76 -16.51 19.85
CA ALA A 89 15.77 -16.20 20.86
C ALA A 89 17.16 -16.78 20.53
N VAL A 90 17.26 -17.99 19.97
CA VAL A 90 18.52 -18.56 19.49
C VAL A 90 19.09 -17.76 18.31
N LEU A 91 18.24 -17.31 17.38
CA LEU A 91 18.61 -16.39 16.30
C LEU A 91 19.13 -15.04 16.84
N MET A 92 18.54 -14.54 17.93
CA MET A 92 18.99 -13.34 18.65
C MET A 92 20.32 -13.56 19.39
N LEU A 93 20.57 -14.73 19.97
CA LEU A 93 21.86 -15.07 20.59
C LEU A 93 22.97 -15.20 19.53
N ALA A 94 22.67 -15.86 18.40
CA ALA A 94 23.59 -16.00 17.27
C ALA A 94 24.00 -14.65 16.65
N THR A 95 23.14 -13.64 16.71
CA THR A 95 23.43 -12.28 16.21
C THR A 95 24.03 -11.32 17.24
N SER A 96 23.87 -11.59 18.53
CA SER A 96 24.28 -10.67 19.61
C SER A 96 25.63 -11.01 20.25
N SER A 97 26.24 -12.15 19.92
CA SER A 97 27.55 -12.61 20.44
C SER A 97 28.68 -11.56 20.42
N HIS A 98 28.67 -10.65 19.43
CA HIS A 98 29.65 -9.55 19.33
C HIS A 98 29.21 -8.23 19.99
N VAL A 99 27.93 -8.06 20.30
CA VAL A 99 27.36 -6.82 20.88
C VAL A 99 27.65 -6.73 22.39
N TRP A 100 27.56 -7.85 23.10
CA TRP A 100 27.85 -7.92 24.55
C TRP A 100 29.31 -7.61 24.92
N ALA A 101 30.23 -7.61 23.95
CA ALA A 101 31.63 -7.23 24.15
C ALA A 101 31.86 -5.69 24.15
N ALA A 102 30.89 -4.89 23.68
CA ALA A 102 31.03 -3.45 23.55
C ALA A 102 30.69 -2.71 24.86
N LYS A 103 31.71 -2.34 25.64
CA LYS A 103 31.58 -1.81 27.02
C LYS A 103 30.81 -0.49 27.21
N ASN A 104 30.37 0.20 26.14
CA ASN A 104 29.76 1.53 26.21
C ASN A 104 28.38 1.60 25.50
N LEU A 105 27.35 0.94 26.05
CA LEU A 105 25.96 1.10 25.60
C LEU A 105 25.15 2.01 26.55
N ALA A 106 24.23 2.79 25.97
CA ALA A 106 23.37 3.70 26.72
C ALA A 106 22.35 2.93 27.59
N LEU A 107 22.43 3.11 28.90
CA LEU A 107 21.72 2.33 29.93
C LEU A 107 20.19 2.23 29.73
N GLY A 108 19.56 3.24 29.12
CA GLY A 108 18.11 3.28 28.90
C GLY A 108 17.59 2.25 27.89
N HIS A 109 18.26 2.10 26.74
CA HIS A 109 17.83 1.19 25.68
C HIS A 109 17.98 -0.28 26.09
N PHE A 110 18.99 -0.59 26.91
CA PHE A 110 19.17 -1.93 27.47
C PHE A 110 18.00 -2.33 28.38
N LYS A 111 17.42 -1.38 29.14
CA LYS A 111 16.21 -1.63 29.94
C LYS A 111 15.00 -1.99 29.06
N THR A 112 14.86 -1.37 27.89
CA THR A 112 13.79 -1.72 26.92
C THR A 112 13.97 -3.14 26.39
N VAL A 113 15.18 -3.53 25.96
CA VAL A 113 15.47 -4.91 25.52
C VAL A 113 15.17 -5.91 26.65
N ALA A 114 15.63 -5.63 27.87
CA ALA A 114 15.40 -6.48 29.02
C ALA A 114 13.92 -6.62 29.38
N ALA A 115 13.13 -5.54 29.32
CA ALA A 115 11.69 -5.57 29.60
C ALA A 115 10.95 -6.47 28.60
N TYR A 116 11.24 -6.36 27.30
CA TYR A 116 10.64 -7.24 26.29
C TYR A 116 11.10 -8.69 26.40
N GLN A 117 12.38 -8.95 26.74
CA GLN A 117 12.86 -10.30 27.03
C GLN A 117 12.13 -10.93 28.22
N VAL A 118 12.00 -10.20 29.34
CA VAL A 118 11.27 -10.68 30.53
C VAL A 118 9.80 -10.95 30.19
N ALA A 119 9.12 -10.03 29.50
CA ALA A 119 7.73 -10.22 29.09
C ALA A 119 7.55 -11.44 28.15
N GLY A 120 8.44 -11.59 27.17
CA GLY A 120 8.42 -12.71 26.22
C GLY A 120 8.65 -14.06 26.89
N TRP A 121 9.64 -14.17 27.77
CA TRP A 121 9.92 -15.40 28.51
C TRP A 121 8.86 -15.74 29.57
N LEU A 122 8.22 -14.75 30.19
CA LEU A 122 7.07 -14.99 31.07
C LEU A 122 5.88 -15.55 30.28
N CYS A 123 5.56 -14.97 29.11
CA CYS A 123 4.52 -15.51 28.23
C CYS A 123 4.87 -16.92 27.75
N TYR A 124 6.12 -17.16 27.32
CA TYR A 124 6.58 -18.48 26.88
C TYR A 124 6.52 -19.53 28.01
N GLY A 125 6.98 -19.17 29.21
CA GLY A 125 6.91 -20.01 30.39
C GLY A 125 5.49 -20.38 30.76
N ALA A 126 4.54 -19.45 30.62
CA ALA A 126 3.11 -19.71 30.83
C ALA A 126 2.52 -20.67 29.78
N VAL A 127 2.89 -20.56 28.50
CA VAL A 127 2.49 -21.55 27.46
C VAL A 127 3.07 -22.93 27.77
N LEU A 128 4.36 -23.01 28.10
CA LEU A 128 5.04 -24.27 28.37
C LEU A 128 4.45 -24.94 29.62
N PHE A 129 4.18 -24.17 30.67
CA PHE A 129 3.46 -24.63 31.86
C PHE A 129 2.05 -25.12 31.51
N ALA A 130 1.23 -24.32 30.81
CA ALA A 130 -0.10 -24.73 30.37
C ALA A 130 -0.11 -26.00 29.49
N HIS A 131 0.91 -26.19 28.65
CA HIS A 131 1.08 -27.36 27.81
C HIS A 131 1.48 -28.61 28.63
N THR A 132 2.41 -28.47 29.58
CA THR A 132 2.88 -29.59 30.42
C THR A 132 1.93 -29.95 31.57
N SER A 133 1.26 -28.97 32.18
CA SER A 133 0.21 -29.19 33.19
C SER A 133 -1.03 -29.88 32.63
N SER A 134 -1.24 -29.85 31.31
CA SER A 134 -2.27 -30.66 30.64
C SER A 134 -2.02 -32.18 30.78
N CYS A 135 -0.83 -32.60 31.24
CA CYS A 135 -0.47 -34.00 31.47
C CYS A 135 -0.41 -34.41 32.96
N THR A 136 -0.59 -33.50 33.93
CA THR A 136 -0.47 -33.84 35.35
C THR A 136 -1.46 -33.11 36.26
N ASN A 137 -2.27 -33.90 36.97
CA ASN A 137 -3.19 -33.45 38.01
C ASN A 137 -2.41 -33.13 39.31
N VAL A 138 -1.58 -32.09 39.28
CA VAL A 138 -0.67 -31.74 40.39
C VAL A 138 -1.40 -30.96 41.48
N GLY A 139 -1.73 -31.64 42.59
CA GLY A 139 -1.93 -30.98 43.88
C GLY A 139 -3.21 -30.16 44.06
N GLY A 140 -4.27 -30.42 43.27
CA GLY A 140 -5.62 -29.89 43.56
C GLY A 140 -5.86 -28.42 43.20
N LEU A 141 -4.91 -27.72 42.57
CA LEU A 141 -5.20 -26.44 41.92
C LEU A 141 -5.86 -26.68 40.55
N ASN A 142 -7.19 -26.51 40.49
CA ASN A 142 -7.90 -26.36 39.21
C ASN A 142 -7.46 -25.06 38.52
N LEU A 143 -6.65 -25.17 37.46
CA LEU A 143 -6.23 -24.07 36.58
C LEU A 143 -6.82 -24.20 35.15
N PRO A 144 -8.15 -24.37 34.96
CA PRO A 144 -8.74 -24.65 33.65
C PRO A 144 -8.58 -23.49 32.65
N ILE A 145 -8.68 -22.25 33.13
CA ILE A 145 -8.66 -21.00 32.34
C ILE A 145 -7.37 -20.84 31.51
N LEU A 146 -6.20 -21.15 32.08
CA LEU A 146 -4.91 -20.96 31.39
C LEU A 146 -4.55 -22.09 30.41
N CYS A 147 -5.28 -23.22 30.44
CA CYS A 147 -4.91 -24.44 29.74
C CYS A 147 -5.64 -24.69 28.42
N THR A 148 -6.58 -23.83 27.99
CA THR A 148 -7.28 -24.01 26.71
C THR A 148 -6.37 -23.67 25.50
N PRO A 149 -6.65 -24.22 24.30
CA PRO A 149 -5.88 -23.89 23.10
C PRO A 149 -5.88 -22.38 22.77
N VAL A 150 -6.98 -21.63 22.94
CA VAL A 150 -6.99 -20.16 22.82
C VAL A 150 -5.99 -19.48 23.77
N SER A 151 -5.96 -19.87 25.04
CA SER A 151 -5.02 -19.32 26.02
C SER A 151 -3.56 -19.61 25.61
N LYS A 152 -3.28 -20.84 25.16
CA LYS A 152 -1.97 -21.26 24.63
C LYS A 152 -1.58 -20.50 23.36
N ALA A 153 -2.52 -20.29 22.42
CA ALA A 153 -2.32 -19.52 21.20
C ALA A 153 -1.97 -18.07 21.51
N THR A 154 -2.75 -17.43 22.38
CA THR A 154 -2.60 -16.02 22.76
C THR A 154 -1.26 -15.80 23.45
N MET A 155 -0.93 -16.59 24.47
CA MET A 155 0.34 -16.47 25.18
C MET A 155 1.55 -16.81 24.28
N GLY A 156 1.41 -17.77 23.36
CA GLY A 156 2.47 -18.14 22.40
C GLY A 156 2.76 -17.04 21.38
N PHE A 157 1.72 -16.43 20.83
CA PHE A 157 1.85 -15.28 19.93
C PHE A 157 2.39 -14.04 20.66
N MET A 158 1.97 -13.78 21.91
CA MET A 158 2.54 -12.72 22.75
C MET A 158 4.03 -12.95 23.08
N ALA A 159 4.42 -14.20 23.34
CA ALA A 159 5.82 -14.55 23.57
C ALA A 159 6.69 -14.20 22.36
N GLU A 160 6.29 -14.62 21.15
CA GLU A 160 7.00 -14.28 19.91
C GLU A 160 7.01 -12.76 19.66
N LEU A 161 5.87 -12.08 19.81
CA LEU A 161 5.75 -10.63 19.65
C LEU A 161 6.76 -9.87 20.52
N PHE A 162 6.89 -10.23 21.79
CA PHE A 162 7.84 -9.59 22.70
C PHE A 162 9.29 -10.00 22.44
N ILE A 163 9.58 -11.26 22.12
CA ILE A 163 10.94 -11.70 21.79
C ILE A 163 11.44 -10.99 20.50
N VAL A 164 10.63 -10.90 19.44
CA VAL A 164 11.00 -10.14 18.23
C VAL A 164 11.10 -8.64 18.51
N SER A 165 10.21 -8.06 19.33
CA SER A 165 10.32 -6.65 19.75
C SER A 165 11.66 -6.38 20.47
N SER A 166 12.11 -7.32 21.31
CA SER A 166 13.42 -7.22 21.98
C SER A 166 14.61 -7.29 21.00
N LEU A 167 14.50 -8.11 19.95
CA LEU A 167 15.50 -8.22 18.88
C LEU A 167 15.59 -6.91 18.09
N LEU A 168 14.46 -6.32 17.70
CA LEU A 168 14.41 -5.04 16.99
C LEU A 168 14.97 -3.88 17.83
N ALA A 169 14.69 -3.87 19.14
CA ALA A 169 15.30 -2.94 20.08
C ALA A 169 16.84 -3.14 20.20
N LEU A 170 17.32 -4.38 20.19
CA LEU A 170 18.75 -4.70 20.24
C LEU A 170 19.49 -4.38 18.92
N GLU A 171 18.86 -4.61 17.76
CA GLU A 171 19.43 -4.21 16.47
C GLU A 171 19.54 -2.69 16.34
N THR A 172 18.62 -1.93 16.94
CA THR A 172 18.69 -0.47 17.00
C THR A 172 19.88 0.02 17.83
N LEU A 173 20.19 -0.67 18.94
CA LEU A 173 21.38 -0.44 19.76
C LEU A 173 22.72 -0.69 19.02
N ARG A 174 22.73 -1.61 18.05
CA ARG A 174 23.93 -1.97 17.26
C ARG A 174 24.43 -0.82 16.36
N HIS A 175 23.59 0.16 16.04
CA HIS A 175 23.90 1.27 15.13
C HIS A 175 24.33 2.58 15.81
N SER A 176 25.03 2.49 16.94
CA SER A 176 25.67 3.65 17.59
C SER A 176 26.94 4.14 16.85
N PRO A 177 27.33 5.42 17.04
CA PRO A 177 27.50 6.33 15.90
C PRO A 177 28.93 6.40 15.33
N ILE A 178 29.47 5.28 14.85
CA ILE A 178 30.84 5.27 14.29
C ILE A 178 30.92 4.81 12.81
N LEU A 179 30.03 3.93 12.31
CA LEU A 179 30.30 3.23 11.02
C LEU A 179 29.16 3.02 10.00
N SER A 180 27.89 3.40 10.23
CA SER A 180 26.85 3.28 9.16
C SER A 180 25.67 4.26 9.25
N PRO A 181 24.93 4.51 8.15
CA PRO A 181 23.81 5.46 8.13
C PRO A 181 22.58 4.93 8.89
N ARG A 182 22.34 5.46 10.10
CA ARG A 182 21.27 5.05 11.04
C ARG A 182 19.84 5.01 10.45
N THR A 183 19.53 5.80 9.43
CA THR A 183 18.14 6.11 9.03
C THR A 183 17.41 5.07 8.16
N ALA A 184 18.11 4.09 7.58
CA ALA A 184 17.47 3.04 6.77
C ALA A 184 17.05 1.83 7.63
N ALA A 185 17.95 1.38 8.52
CA ALA A 185 17.70 0.23 9.41
C ALA A 185 16.50 0.49 10.34
N ASN A 186 16.49 1.64 11.04
CA ASN A 186 15.40 2.00 11.96
C ASN A 186 14.02 2.06 11.28
N LYS A 187 13.95 2.44 9.99
CA LYS A 187 12.68 2.43 9.23
C LYS A 187 12.18 1.03 8.91
N ALA A 188 13.10 0.12 8.57
CA ALA A 188 12.75 -1.30 8.40
C ALA A 188 12.34 -1.93 9.74
N HIS A 189 13.06 -1.61 10.83
CA HIS A 189 12.70 -2.07 12.18
C HIS A 189 11.33 -1.55 12.61
N LEU A 190 11.04 -0.26 12.42
CA LEU A 190 9.76 0.36 12.72
C LEU A 190 8.62 -0.24 11.87
N PHE A 191 8.87 -0.52 10.59
CA PHE A 191 7.90 -1.20 9.73
C PHE A 191 7.57 -2.60 10.27
N THR A 192 8.58 -3.44 10.51
CA THR A 192 8.39 -4.79 11.07
C THR A 192 7.69 -4.72 12.43
N HIS A 193 8.11 -3.81 13.30
CA HIS A 193 7.50 -3.58 14.62
C HIS A 193 6.02 -3.24 14.52
N ASN A 194 5.66 -2.24 13.70
CA ASN A 194 4.28 -1.81 13.53
C ASN A 194 3.43 -2.88 12.82
N TYR A 195 4.02 -3.65 11.90
CA TYR A 195 3.36 -4.78 11.24
C TYR A 195 3.00 -5.89 12.24
N MET A 196 3.94 -6.31 13.11
CA MET A 196 3.66 -7.31 14.16
C MET A 196 2.56 -6.87 15.11
N ASN A 197 2.63 -5.63 15.61
CA ASN A 197 1.61 -5.10 16.51
C ASN A 197 0.26 -4.91 15.79
N LEU A 198 0.24 -4.64 14.48
CA LEU A 198 -1.00 -4.65 13.70
C LEU A 198 -1.61 -6.05 13.61
N LEU A 199 -0.81 -7.10 13.34
CA LEU A 199 -1.27 -8.49 13.39
C LEU A 199 -1.83 -8.85 14.78
N ALA A 200 -1.19 -8.38 15.86
CA ALA A 200 -1.67 -8.60 17.22
C ALA A 200 -3.06 -8.01 17.49
N VAL A 201 -3.35 -6.79 17.01
CA VAL A 201 -4.70 -6.19 17.19
C VAL A 201 -5.73 -6.79 16.23
N VAL A 202 -5.31 -7.28 15.05
CA VAL A 202 -6.20 -8.11 14.19
C VAL A 202 -6.54 -9.42 14.88
N GLY A 203 -5.55 -10.09 15.51
CA GLY A 203 -5.79 -11.29 16.33
C GLY A 203 -6.69 -11.01 17.53
N ALA A 204 -6.52 -9.86 18.18
CA ALA A 204 -7.41 -9.41 19.26
C ALA A 204 -8.85 -9.20 18.78
N LEU A 205 -9.06 -8.55 17.63
CA LEU A 205 -10.40 -8.41 17.02
C LEU A 205 -11.02 -9.77 16.70
N VAL A 206 -10.25 -10.73 16.18
CA VAL A 206 -10.73 -12.10 15.95
C VAL A 206 -11.18 -12.74 17.27
N LEU A 207 -10.39 -12.67 18.33
CA LEU A 207 -10.78 -13.19 19.65
C LEU A 207 -12.00 -12.47 20.24
N ALA A 208 -12.09 -11.14 20.08
CA ALA A 208 -13.24 -10.35 20.53
C ALA A 208 -14.54 -10.79 19.85
N LEU A 209 -14.49 -11.02 18.54
CA LEU A 209 -15.62 -11.52 17.75
C LEU A 209 -15.94 -13.00 18.08
N SER A 210 -14.93 -13.83 18.37
CA SER A 210 -15.14 -15.21 18.81
C SER A 210 -15.77 -15.30 20.20
N ALA A 211 -15.41 -14.39 21.12
CA ALA A 211 -15.97 -14.35 22.47
C ALA A 211 -17.50 -14.14 22.49
N GLU A 212 -18.03 -13.31 21.58
CA GLU A 212 -19.48 -13.02 21.46
C GLU A 212 -20.26 -14.04 20.61
N ARG A 213 -19.59 -15.06 20.05
CA ARG A 213 -20.21 -15.96 19.06
C ARG A 213 -20.26 -17.41 19.50
N VAL A 214 -19.60 -17.75 20.60
CA VAL A 214 -19.54 -19.11 21.15
C VAL A 214 -20.16 -19.11 22.55
N GLU A 215 -21.50 -19.09 22.59
CA GLU A 215 -22.29 -19.25 23.81
C GLU A 215 -22.12 -20.65 24.43
N PHE A 216 -22.23 -20.75 25.76
CA PHE A 216 -22.31 -22.00 26.53
C PHE A 216 -21.14 -23.01 26.39
N ALA A 217 -19.90 -22.53 26.33
CA ALA A 217 -18.70 -23.36 26.56
C ALA A 217 -17.87 -22.80 27.73
N ASP A 218 -17.86 -23.51 28.87
CA ASP A 218 -17.51 -23.07 30.24
C ASP A 218 -16.31 -22.11 30.45
N ASN A 219 -15.36 -22.03 29.52
CA ASN A 219 -14.21 -21.11 29.62
C ASN A 219 -13.84 -20.40 28.30
N PHE A 220 -14.47 -20.70 27.15
CA PHE A 220 -13.99 -20.20 25.86
C PHE A 220 -14.19 -18.68 25.69
N SER A 221 -15.42 -18.18 25.91
CA SER A 221 -15.73 -16.75 25.78
C SER A 221 -14.84 -15.89 26.69
N THR A 222 -14.71 -16.29 27.96
CA THR A 222 -13.82 -15.66 28.95
C THR A 222 -12.37 -15.64 28.48
N ASN A 223 -11.84 -16.75 27.97
CA ASN A 223 -10.45 -16.84 27.51
C ASN A 223 -10.19 -16.03 26.24
N ALA A 224 -11.13 -16.01 25.29
CA ALA A 224 -11.05 -15.19 24.10
C ALA A 224 -11.15 -13.68 24.45
N ALA A 225 -12.03 -13.29 25.36
CA ALA A 225 -12.13 -11.91 25.83
C ALA A 225 -10.85 -11.44 26.55
N VAL A 226 -10.33 -12.24 27.48
CA VAL A 226 -9.05 -11.95 28.17
C VAL A 226 -7.88 -11.91 27.17
N GLY A 227 -7.84 -12.83 26.20
CA GLY A 227 -6.82 -12.86 25.15
C GLY A 227 -6.87 -11.62 24.25
N SER A 228 -8.07 -11.15 23.88
CA SER A 228 -8.27 -9.89 23.15
C SER A 228 -7.72 -8.69 23.92
N VAL A 229 -8.08 -8.55 25.20
CA VAL A 229 -7.58 -7.46 26.06
C VAL A 229 -6.05 -7.47 26.14
N CYS A 230 -5.46 -8.65 26.40
CA CYS A 230 -4.02 -8.81 26.50
C CYS A 230 -3.28 -8.46 25.21
N LEU A 231 -3.79 -8.90 24.04
CA LEU A 231 -3.21 -8.56 22.74
C LEU A 231 -3.35 -7.06 22.40
N CYS A 232 -4.52 -6.46 22.67
CA CYS A 232 -4.74 -5.02 22.50
C CYS A 232 -3.77 -4.18 23.35
N ILE A 233 -3.61 -4.51 24.64
CA ILE A 233 -2.68 -3.82 25.54
C ILE A 233 -1.25 -4.00 25.07
N ALA A 234 -0.81 -5.24 24.81
CA ALA A 234 0.53 -5.54 24.34
C ALA A 234 0.87 -4.77 23.06
N ALA A 235 -0.03 -4.77 22.07
CA ALA A 235 0.23 -4.17 20.77
C ALA A 235 0.27 -2.64 20.79
N VAL A 236 -0.72 -1.99 21.41
CA VAL A 236 -0.83 -0.52 21.41
C VAL A 236 0.26 0.10 22.27
N THR A 237 0.55 -0.48 23.45
CA THR A 237 1.64 0.01 24.31
C THR A 237 3.02 -0.26 23.70
N SER A 238 3.22 -1.39 23.02
CA SER A 238 4.46 -1.71 22.31
C SER A 238 4.69 -0.79 21.10
N THR A 239 3.63 -0.48 20.36
CA THR A 239 3.66 0.48 19.25
C THR A 239 4.03 1.87 19.74
N TYR A 240 3.32 2.39 20.75
CA TYR A 240 3.61 3.70 21.32
C TYR A 240 5.02 3.78 21.96
N GLY A 241 5.42 2.74 22.71
CA GLY A 241 6.69 2.70 23.42
C GLY A 241 7.90 2.47 22.51
N LEU A 242 8.04 1.26 21.96
CA LEU A 242 9.19 0.92 21.13
C LEU A 242 9.10 1.54 19.74
N GLY A 243 7.92 1.65 19.13
CA GLY A 243 7.76 2.37 17.86
C GLY A 243 8.19 3.84 17.97
N GLY A 244 7.92 4.49 19.10
CA GLY A 244 8.42 5.82 19.40
C GLY A 244 9.94 5.92 19.53
N LEU A 245 10.57 4.99 20.24
CA LEU A 245 12.03 4.89 20.35
C LEU A 245 12.71 4.61 18.99
N LEU A 246 12.06 3.83 18.12
CA LEU A 246 12.52 3.57 16.75
C LEU A 246 12.40 4.80 15.83
N VAL A 247 11.48 5.74 16.15
CA VAL A 247 11.31 7.02 15.44
C VAL A 247 12.32 8.08 15.90
N SER A 248 12.62 8.19 17.20
CA SER A 248 13.52 9.23 17.70
C SER A 248 14.24 8.88 19.00
N ASP A 249 15.56 9.10 19.03
CA ASP A 249 16.40 9.10 20.23
C ASP A 249 15.90 10.10 21.31
N SER A 250 15.06 11.09 20.93
CA SER A 250 14.44 12.07 21.85
C SER A 250 13.10 11.63 22.44
N TRP A 251 12.57 10.47 22.02
CA TRP A 251 11.25 10.00 22.42
C TRP A 251 11.17 9.70 23.92
N LYS A 252 10.10 10.17 24.56
CA LYS A 252 9.75 9.82 25.94
C LYS A 252 8.42 9.08 25.93
N PHE A 253 8.35 7.97 26.67
CA PHE A 253 7.10 7.22 26.85
C PHE A 253 5.99 8.09 27.48
N TRP A 254 6.34 9.07 28.33
CA TRP A 254 5.39 10.04 28.85
C TRP A 254 5.71 11.44 28.35
N GLN A 255 4.87 11.97 27.46
CA GLN A 255 5.04 13.29 26.84
C GLN A 255 3.71 13.95 26.43
N PRO A 256 2.79 14.22 27.39
CA PRO A 256 1.50 14.85 27.08
C PRO A 256 1.69 16.20 26.38
N PHE A 257 0.80 16.48 25.42
CA PHE A 257 0.75 17.72 24.61
C PHE A 257 2.03 18.10 23.87
N SER A 258 3.02 17.21 23.80
CA SER A 258 4.30 17.37 23.09
C SER A 258 4.30 16.52 21.83
N GLY A 259 4.99 16.94 20.77
CA GLY A 259 5.03 16.19 19.49
C GLY A 259 4.33 16.87 18.30
N GLY A 260 3.77 18.07 18.47
CA GLY A 260 3.06 18.82 17.42
C GLY A 260 1.52 18.61 17.45
N VAL A 261 0.76 19.59 16.97
CA VAL A 261 -0.72 19.61 17.14
C VAL A 261 -1.41 18.42 16.48
N VAL A 262 -0.96 18.01 15.28
CA VAL A 262 -1.54 16.84 14.57
C VAL A 262 -1.23 15.54 15.31
N PHE A 263 -0.01 15.37 15.82
CA PHE A 263 0.34 14.25 16.70
C PHE A 263 -0.56 14.21 17.93
N VAL A 264 -0.71 15.34 18.63
CA VAL A 264 -1.54 15.43 19.85
C VAL A 264 -3.01 15.12 19.56
N MET A 265 -3.57 15.60 18.45
CA MET A 265 -4.96 15.28 18.05
C MET A 265 -5.12 13.80 17.70
N VAL A 266 -4.23 13.22 16.89
CA VAL A 266 -4.29 11.80 16.52
C VAL A 266 -4.07 10.91 17.75
N GLN A 267 -3.13 11.26 18.63
CA GLN A 267 -2.92 10.60 19.92
C GLN A 267 -4.17 10.68 20.81
N PHE A 268 -4.80 11.84 20.94
CA PHE A 268 -6.03 12.00 21.72
C PHE A 268 -7.15 11.10 21.20
N VAL A 269 -7.38 11.07 19.88
CA VAL A 269 -8.36 10.17 19.26
C VAL A 269 -7.97 8.71 19.46
N SER A 270 -6.70 8.36 19.29
CA SER A 270 -6.21 6.97 19.43
C SER A 270 -6.37 6.45 20.85
N TRP A 271 -5.92 7.21 21.86
CA TRP A 271 -6.10 6.87 23.28
C TRP A 271 -7.56 6.89 23.70
N SER A 272 -8.40 7.75 23.13
CA SER A 272 -9.85 7.71 23.36
C SER A 272 -10.45 6.40 22.84
N CYS A 273 -10.18 6.04 21.58
CA CYS A 273 -10.60 4.75 21.02
C CYS A 273 -10.05 3.56 21.81
N PHE A 274 -8.78 3.61 22.24
CA PHE A 274 -8.17 2.57 23.06
C PHE A 274 -8.89 2.41 24.40
N THR A 275 -9.08 3.52 25.13
CA THR A 275 -9.68 3.53 26.46
C THR A 275 -11.13 3.11 26.38
N THR A 276 -11.90 3.58 25.40
CA THR A 276 -13.27 3.11 25.15
C THR A 276 -13.30 1.62 24.82
N GLY A 277 -12.41 1.13 23.95
CA GLY A 277 -12.32 -0.31 23.63
C GLY A 277 -11.97 -1.19 24.82
N ILE A 278 -11.04 -0.75 25.69
CA ILE A 278 -10.69 -1.49 26.92
C ILE A 278 -11.81 -1.42 27.96
N ILE A 279 -12.50 -0.28 28.12
CA ILE A 279 -13.67 -0.16 29.00
C ILE A 279 -14.80 -1.08 28.53
N LEU A 280 -15.08 -1.13 27.23
CA LEU A 280 -16.10 -2.03 26.68
C LEU A 280 -15.77 -3.51 26.93
N GLN A 281 -14.51 -3.91 26.74
CA GLN A 281 -14.04 -5.27 27.08
C GLN A 281 -14.11 -5.56 28.58
N ALA A 282 -13.80 -4.58 29.44
CA ALA A 282 -13.90 -4.73 30.89
C ALA A 282 -15.36 -4.81 31.38
N VAL A 283 -16.28 -4.07 30.74
CA VAL A 283 -17.73 -4.15 31.00
C VAL A 283 -18.28 -5.50 30.56
N PHE A 284 -17.88 -6.02 29.40
CA PHE A 284 -18.24 -7.36 28.94
C PHE A 284 -17.74 -8.45 29.91
N PHE A 285 -16.47 -8.39 30.32
CA PHE A 285 -15.91 -9.31 31.32
C PHE A 285 -16.66 -9.21 32.67
N LEU A 286 -16.99 -8.00 33.12
CA LEU A 286 -17.76 -7.79 34.35
C LEU A 286 -19.19 -8.34 34.23
N SER A 287 -19.85 -8.24 33.07
CA SER A 287 -21.18 -8.84 32.87
C SER A 287 -21.16 -10.37 32.95
N ILE A 288 -20.12 -11.01 32.39
CA ILE A 288 -19.93 -12.47 32.51
C ILE A 288 -19.68 -12.88 33.96
N VAL A 289 -18.78 -12.18 34.67
CA VAL A 289 -18.31 -12.59 36.00
C VAL A 289 -19.25 -12.21 37.16
N VAL A 290 -20.02 -11.11 37.04
CA VAL A 290 -20.85 -10.58 38.14
C VAL A 290 -22.35 -10.80 37.93
N VAL A 291 -22.80 -10.92 36.69
CA VAL A 291 -24.24 -11.00 36.36
C VAL A 291 -24.64 -12.35 35.76
N GLU A 292 -23.67 -13.18 35.33
CA GLU A 292 -23.89 -14.46 34.63
C GLU A 292 -24.78 -14.34 33.37
N VAL A 293 -24.87 -13.13 32.79
CA VAL A 293 -25.72 -12.82 31.63
C VAL A 293 -24.96 -11.94 30.64
N GLU A 294 -24.95 -12.34 29.37
CA GLU A 294 -24.44 -11.51 28.27
C GLU A 294 -25.40 -10.33 27.99
N LEU A 295 -25.24 -9.24 28.74
CA LEU A 295 -26.17 -8.10 28.67
C LEU A 295 -26.12 -7.31 27.34
N PHE A 296 -25.07 -7.46 26.53
CA PHE A 296 -24.83 -6.60 25.37
C PHE A 296 -24.14 -7.33 24.20
N VAL A 297 -24.92 -7.72 23.18
CA VAL A 297 -24.41 -8.31 21.94
C VAL A 297 -23.73 -7.24 21.06
N GLY A 298 -22.47 -7.48 20.65
CA GLY A 298 -21.69 -6.65 19.72
C GLY A 298 -20.75 -5.64 20.39
N VAL A 299 -20.69 -5.60 21.72
CA VAL A 299 -19.80 -4.74 22.51
C VAL A 299 -18.33 -5.12 22.33
N MET A 300 -17.98 -6.40 22.27
CA MET A 300 -16.60 -6.85 21.99
C MET A 300 -16.22 -6.59 20.54
N GLY A 301 -17.14 -6.81 19.58
CA GLY A 301 -16.92 -6.44 18.19
C GLY A 301 -16.61 -4.94 18.02
N VAL A 302 -17.41 -4.07 18.64
CA VAL A 302 -17.16 -2.61 18.67
C VAL A 302 -15.84 -2.29 19.38
N ALA A 303 -15.54 -2.95 20.50
CA ALA A 303 -14.29 -2.76 21.24
C ALA A 303 -13.05 -3.14 20.41
N GLY A 304 -13.08 -4.28 19.71
CA GLY A 304 -12.01 -4.73 18.83
C GLY A 304 -11.78 -3.75 17.67
N VAL A 305 -12.86 -3.24 17.05
CA VAL A 305 -12.77 -2.22 15.99
C VAL A 305 -12.19 -0.91 16.54
N LEU A 306 -12.57 -0.48 17.74
CA LEU A 306 -11.98 0.69 18.40
C LEU A 306 -10.50 0.48 18.74
N CYS A 307 -10.10 -0.73 19.14
CA CYS A 307 -8.69 -1.07 19.34
C CYS A 307 -7.89 -1.08 18.03
N VAL A 308 -8.46 -1.57 16.91
CA VAL A 308 -7.85 -1.45 15.56
C VAL A 308 -7.72 0.02 15.15
N ALA A 309 -8.77 0.83 15.33
CA ALA A 309 -8.74 2.27 15.02
C ALA A 309 -7.69 3.01 15.88
N SER A 310 -7.59 2.67 17.16
CA SER A 310 -6.53 3.11 18.06
C SER A 310 -5.15 2.71 17.54
N GLN A 311 -4.94 1.46 17.14
CA GLN A 311 -3.64 0.97 16.68
C GLN A 311 -3.19 1.65 15.38
N VAL A 312 -4.10 1.82 14.42
CA VAL A 312 -3.85 2.58 13.19
C VAL A 312 -3.55 4.03 13.52
N GLY A 313 -4.34 4.67 14.38
CA GLY A 313 -4.09 6.04 14.85
C GLY A 313 -2.74 6.18 15.57
N MET A 314 -2.35 5.21 16.39
CA MET A 314 -1.07 5.17 17.08
C MET A 314 0.09 5.09 16.09
N ILE A 315 0.01 4.21 15.09
CA ILE A 315 0.98 4.13 13.99
C ILE A 315 1.04 5.46 13.20
N VAL A 316 -0.11 6.03 12.83
CA VAL A 316 -0.18 7.32 12.11
C VAL A 316 0.45 8.44 12.95
N SER A 317 0.19 8.47 14.26
CA SER A 317 0.76 9.47 15.15
C SER A 317 2.29 9.48 15.12
N LEU A 318 2.93 8.30 15.15
CA LEU A 318 4.38 8.16 15.10
C LEU A 318 4.98 8.72 13.81
N PHE A 319 4.23 8.72 12.70
CA PHE A 319 4.66 9.31 11.43
C PHE A 319 4.42 10.83 11.33
N VAL A 320 3.57 11.41 12.18
CA VAL A 320 3.34 12.87 12.28
C VAL A 320 3.98 13.50 13.53
N TYR A 321 4.69 12.72 14.34
CA TYR A 321 5.41 13.19 15.53
C TYR A 321 6.54 14.16 15.14
N GLN A 322 6.45 15.39 15.65
CA GLN A 322 7.43 16.45 15.49
C GLN A 322 8.18 16.64 16.81
N PRO A 323 9.50 16.33 16.87
CA PRO A 323 10.32 16.63 18.04
C PRO A 323 10.20 18.11 18.43
N THR A 324 10.08 18.40 19.72
CA THR A 324 9.65 19.71 20.24
C THR A 324 10.64 20.85 19.97
N THR A 325 10.57 21.41 18.76
CA THR A 325 11.16 22.69 18.35
C THR A 325 10.26 23.35 17.29
N THR A 326 9.99 24.64 17.49
CA THR A 326 9.20 25.58 16.64
C THR A 326 7.66 25.51 16.66
N THR A 327 7.06 26.68 16.89
CA THR A 327 5.65 27.13 16.84
C THR A 327 5.13 27.29 15.38
N THR A 328 3.85 27.50 15.00
CA THR A 328 2.76 28.35 15.59
C THR A 328 1.35 28.06 14.97
N THR A 329 0.26 28.18 15.77
CA THR A 329 -1.14 28.67 15.49
C THR A 329 -2.02 28.30 14.26
N THR A 330 -3.13 27.54 14.47
CA THR A 330 -4.60 27.91 14.45
C THR A 330 -5.16 29.01 13.49
N THR A 331 -6.41 29.05 12.93
CA THR A 331 -7.70 28.27 13.01
C THR A 331 -8.78 28.71 11.94
N HIS A 332 -10.02 28.15 11.98
CA HIS A 332 -11.35 28.58 11.42
C HIS A 332 -11.91 28.01 10.09
N ARG A 333 -13.24 28.03 9.83
CA ARG A 333 -14.36 27.20 10.41
C ARG A 333 -15.53 27.12 9.38
N TRP A 334 -16.30 26.03 9.43
CA TRP A 334 -17.38 25.61 8.51
C TRP A 334 -18.52 26.60 8.19
N HIS A 335 -18.93 26.65 6.91
CA HIS A 335 -20.31 26.75 6.39
C HIS A 335 -20.31 26.53 4.86
N PHE A 336 -20.99 25.48 4.36
CA PHE A 336 -21.58 25.25 3.01
C PHE A 336 -21.68 23.74 2.74
N LEU A 337 -22.77 23.10 3.20
CA LEU A 337 -22.96 21.65 3.06
C LEU A 337 -24.45 21.32 2.83
N ALA A 338 -24.94 21.52 1.60
CA ALA A 338 -26.28 21.09 1.17
C ALA A 338 -26.42 20.96 -0.36
N LEU A 339 -25.89 21.92 -1.14
CA LEU A 339 -26.12 22.01 -2.59
C LEU A 339 -24.94 21.58 -3.48
N TYR A 340 -23.85 21.07 -2.91
CA TYR A 340 -22.60 20.77 -3.64
C TYR A 340 -22.44 19.29 -4.05
N HIS A 341 -23.35 18.42 -3.60
CA HIS A 341 -23.08 16.98 -3.48
C HIS A 341 -23.20 16.16 -4.78
N MET A 342 -23.82 16.67 -5.85
CA MET A 342 -23.85 15.97 -7.14
C MET A 342 -22.62 16.25 -8.01
N GLU A 343 -22.03 17.45 -7.89
CA GLU A 343 -20.89 17.86 -8.72
C GLU A 343 -19.55 17.34 -8.18
N GLY A 344 -19.39 17.23 -6.86
CA GLY A 344 -18.19 16.64 -6.25
C GLY A 344 -18.13 15.11 -6.33
N LEU A 345 -19.27 14.44 -6.42
CA LEU A 345 -19.35 12.97 -6.39
C LEU A 345 -18.58 12.34 -7.56
N PHE A 346 -18.74 12.86 -8.78
CA PHE A 346 -18.14 12.23 -9.96
C PHE A 346 -16.60 12.29 -10.01
N PRO A 347 -15.93 13.44 -9.75
CA PRO A 347 -14.48 13.49 -9.54
C PRO A 347 -14.01 12.62 -8.35
N THR A 348 -14.84 12.45 -7.31
CA THR A 348 -14.57 11.53 -6.18
C THR A 348 -14.60 10.08 -6.62
N LEU A 349 -15.59 9.66 -7.43
CA LEU A 349 -15.68 8.31 -8.00
C LEU A 349 -14.45 8.02 -8.88
N MET A 350 -13.97 9.00 -9.65
CA MET A 350 -12.77 8.84 -10.49
C MET A 350 -11.49 8.57 -9.69
N VAL A 351 -11.34 9.18 -8.50
CA VAL A 351 -10.17 8.98 -7.61
C VAL A 351 -10.32 7.76 -6.69
N ASN A 352 -11.54 7.44 -6.26
CA ASN A 352 -11.86 6.33 -5.35
C ASN A 352 -12.37 5.08 -6.09
N LEU A 353 -12.09 5.00 -7.38
CA LEU A 353 -12.43 3.86 -8.22
C LEU A 353 -11.82 2.52 -7.77
N PRO A 354 -10.64 2.40 -7.10
CA PRO A 354 -10.17 1.09 -6.69
C PRO A 354 -11.14 0.41 -5.69
N PRO A 355 -11.52 1.00 -4.53
CA PRO A 355 -12.55 0.40 -3.66
C PRO A 355 -13.91 0.14 -4.35
N LEU A 356 -14.33 1.00 -5.26
CA LEU A 356 -15.64 0.91 -5.93
C LEU A 356 -15.69 -0.12 -7.06
N ALA A 357 -14.57 -0.33 -7.76
CA ALA A 357 -14.41 -1.42 -8.72
C ALA A 357 -14.52 -2.79 -8.05
N PHE A 358 -14.25 -2.85 -6.73
CA PHE A 358 -14.44 -4.06 -5.95
C PHE A 358 -15.87 -4.26 -5.44
N THR A 359 -16.70 -3.23 -5.24
CA THR A 359 -18.03 -3.41 -4.60
C THR A 359 -18.94 -4.46 -5.27
N PRO A 360 -18.93 -4.66 -6.60
CA PRO A 360 -19.66 -5.75 -7.26
C PRO A 360 -19.28 -7.18 -6.84
N TYR A 361 -18.07 -7.41 -6.27
CA TYR A 361 -17.69 -8.73 -5.76
C TYR A 361 -18.60 -9.18 -4.60
N ALA A 362 -19.18 -8.27 -3.81
CA ALA A 362 -20.06 -8.63 -2.69
C ALA A 362 -21.42 -9.20 -3.14
N LEU A 363 -21.90 -8.79 -4.31
CA LEU A 363 -23.27 -9.08 -4.79
C LEU A 363 -23.66 -10.57 -4.82
N PRO A 364 -22.84 -11.52 -5.31
CA PRO A 364 -23.22 -12.93 -5.37
C PRO A 364 -23.46 -13.54 -3.99
N TRP A 365 -22.68 -13.12 -3.00
CA TRP A 365 -22.81 -13.58 -1.62
C TRP A 365 -24.05 -12.99 -0.93
N MET A 366 -24.54 -11.81 -1.36
CA MET A 366 -25.79 -11.21 -0.89
C MET A 366 -27.05 -11.99 -1.31
N PHE A 367 -26.96 -12.85 -2.33
CA PHE A 367 -28.08 -13.66 -2.82
C PHE A 367 -28.02 -15.12 -2.36
N VAL A 368 -27.06 -15.49 -1.50
CA VAL A 368 -27.01 -16.82 -0.87
C VAL A 368 -28.04 -16.84 0.27
N PRO A 369 -29.10 -17.68 0.24
CA PRO A 369 -30.19 -17.59 1.22
C PRO A 369 -29.78 -17.86 2.68
N SER A 370 -28.63 -18.53 2.88
CA SER A 370 -28.07 -18.85 4.19
C SER A 370 -26.99 -17.86 4.66
N PHE A 371 -26.70 -16.79 3.91
CA PHE A 371 -25.68 -15.80 4.27
C PHE A 371 -26.29 -14.62 5.02
N THR A 372 -25.66 -14.24 6.12
CA THR A 372 -25.90 -12.96 6.79
C THR A 372 -25.08 -11.86 6.11
N TRP A 373 -25.43 -10.58 6.36
CA TRP A 373 -24.63 -9.43 5.94
C TRP A 373 -23.16 -9.48 6.45
N THR A 374 -22.92 -10.19 7.55
CA THR A 374 -21.56 -10.43 8.09
C THR A 374 -20.76 -11.35 7.19
N ASP A 375 -21.37 -12.44 6.70
CA ASP A 375 -20.74 -13.42 5.84
C ASP A 375 -20.38 -12.79 4.48
N VAL A 376 -21.30 -11.99 3.92
CA VAL A 376 -21.05 -11.15 2.75
C VAL A 376 -19.82 -10.26 2.95
N GLY A 377 -19.71 -9.59 4.10
CA GLY A 377 -18.59 -8.71 4.42
C GLY A 377 -17.25 -9.44 4.54
N ILE A 378 -17.24 -10.61 5.18
CA ILE A 378 -16.03 -11.44 5.35
C ILE A 378 -15.53 -11.96 4.00
N TYR A 379 -16.40 -12.58 3.19
CA TYR A 379 -16.04 -13.06 1.86
C TYR A 379 -15.59 -11.92 0.94
N PHE A 380 -16.23 -10.76 1.02
CA PHE A 380 -15.82 -9.56 0.30
C PHE A 380 -14.39 -9.12 0.65
N VAL A 381 -14.06 -8.93 1.94
CA VAL A 381 -12.73 -8.46 2.36
C VAL A 381 -11.62 -9.46 1.98
N VAL A 382 -11.87 -10.76 2.17
CA VAL A 382 -10.92 -11.81 1.78
C VAL A 382 -10.69 -11.81 0.27
N HIS A 383 -11.75 -11.71 -0.53
CA HIS A 383 -11.63 -11.68 -1.99
C HIS A 383 -10.87 -10.45 -2.49
N VAL A 384 -11.17 -9.26 -1.98
CA VAL A 384 -10.49 -8.01 -2.37
C VAL A 384 -9.00 -8.05 -2.01
N SER A 385 -8.66 -8.60 -0.85
CA SER A 385 -7.26 -8.76 -0.42
C SER A 385 -6.49 -9.67 -1.39
N VAL A 386 -7.06 -10.83 -1.74
CA VAL A 386 -6.44 -11.78 -2.68
C VAL A 386 -6.30 -11.19 -4.09
N GLN A 387 -7.34 -10.54 -4.63
CA GLN A 387 -7.29 -9.91 -5.95
C GLN A 387 -6.26 -8.76 -6.01
N THR A 388 -6.12 -7.99 -4.93
CA THR A 388 -5.14 -6.90 -4.82
C THR A 388 -3.72 -7.47 -4.84
N ILE A 389 -3.44 -8.53 -4.07
CA ILE A 389 -2.14 -9.21 -4.08
C ILE A 389 -1.82 -9.76 -5.47
N ILE A 390 -2.76 -10.46 -6.12
CA ILE A 390 -2.59 -10.98 -7.50
C ILE A 390 -2.25 -9.85 -8.48
N SER A 391 -2.99 -8.73 -8.43
CA SER A 391 -2.81 -7.60 -9.35
C SER A 391 -1.45 -6.92 -9.20
N ILE A 392 -0.97 -6.75 -7.96
CA ILE A 392 0.35 -6.19 -7.66
C ILE A 392 1.46 -7.16 -8.12
N SER A 393 1.35 -8.45 -7.79
CA SER A 393 2.32 -9.47 -8.19
C SER A 393 2.44 -9.62 -9.71
N LEU A 394 1.31 -9.62 -10.43
CA LEU A 394 1.29 -9.70 -11.89
C LEU A 394 1.91 -8.46 -12.55
N SER A 395 1.60 -7.25 -12.04
CA SER A 395 2.17 -6.00 -12.52
C SER A 395 3.70 -5.96 -12.38
N HIS A 396 4.21 -6.38 -11.22
CA HIS A 396 5.65 -6.44 -10.96
C HIS A 396 6.34 -7.49 -11.85
N LEU A 397 5.71 -8.66 -12.03
CA LEU A 397 6.24 -9.72 -12.89
C LEU A 397 6.33 -9.28 -14.35
N LEU A 398 5.31 -8.61 -14.89
CA LEU A 398 5.34 -8.12 -16.26
C LEU A 398 6.44 -7.07 -16.45
N GLN A 399 6.63 -6.14 -15.51
CA GLN A 399 7.77 -5.21 -15.55
C GLN A 399 9.14 -5.95 -15.55
N VAL A 400 9.31 -6.98 -14.72
CA VAL A 400 10.55 -7.78 -14.67
C VAL A 400 10.73 -8.62 -15.95
N TYR A 401 9.65 -9.18 -16.49
CA TYR A 401 9.64 -9.94 -17.73
C TYR A 401 10.06 -9.06 -18.91
N TYR A 402 9.38 -7.92 -19.12
CA TYR A 402 9.72 -6.97 -20.19
C TYR A 402 11.15 -6.45 -20.07
N LYS A 403 11.61 -6.12 -18.86
CA LYS A 403 13.00 -5.66 -18.62
C LYS A 403 14.04 -6.72 -18.98
N LYS A 404 13.71 -8.01 -18.87
CA LYS A 404 14.61 -9.14 -19.24
C LYS A 404 14.48 -9.57 -20.69
N THR A 405 13.29 -9.59 -21.29
CA THR A 405 13.13 -9.84 -22.73
C THR A 405 13.73 -8.71 -23.56
N SER A 406 13.62 -7.44 -23.13
CA SER A 406 14.35 -6.32 -23.76
C SER A 406 15.87 -6.43 -23.64
N SER A 407 16.39 -7.26 -22.72
CA SER A 407 17.82 -7.55 -22.58
C SER A 407 18.21 -8.96 -23.07
N GLY A 408 17.32 -9.67 -23.79
CA GLY A 408 17.58 -11.00 -24.34
C GLY A 408 17.76 -12.13 -23.32
N ALA A 409 17.38 -11.94 -22.05
CA ALA A 409 17.62 -12.90 -20.97
C ALA A 409 16.36 -13.69 -20.59
N THR A 410 16.49 -14.99 -20.35
CA THR A 410 15.39 -15.86 -19.93
C THR A 410 15.03 -15.67 -18.44
N SER A 411 13.75 -15.87 -18.10
CA SER A 411 13.22 -15.76 -16.74
C SER A 411 13.34 -17.08 -15.96
N PRO A 412 13.81 -17.08 -14.69
CA PRO A 412 13.84 -18.30 -13.88
C PRO A 412 12.44 -18.85 -13.58
N PRO A 413 12.27 -20.19 -13.45
CA PRO A 413 10.95 -20.83 -13.28
C PRO A 413 10.21 -20.40 -12.00
N LEU A 414 10.94 -20.00 -10.96
CA LEU A 414 10.36 -19.51 -9.69
C LEU A 414 9.43 -18.30 -9.88
N TYR A 415 9.65 -17.48 -10.92
CA TYR A 415 8.80 -16.32 -11.22
C TYR A 415 7.47 -16.71 -11.86
N VAL A 416 7.42 -17.82 -12.61
CA VAL A 416 6.16 -18.36 -13.16
C VAL A 416 5.35 -19.05 -12.06
N ALA A 417 6.02 -19.65 -11.07
CA ALA A 417 5.37 -20.36 -9.97
C ALA A 417 4.50 -19.45 -9.08
N LEU A 418 4.93 -18.22 -8.77
CA LEU A 418 4.18 -17.34 -7.85
C LEU A 418 2.76 -16.99 -8.34
N PRO A 419 2.58 -16.47 -9.59
CA PRO A 419 1.25 -16.24 -10.13
C PRO A 419 0.43 -17.52 -10.26
N LEU A 420 1.07 -18.66 -10.59
CA LEU A 420 0.40 -19.95 -10.66
C LEU A 420 -0.21 -20.30 -9.29
N VAL A 421 0.57 -20.20 -8.22
CA VAL A 421 0.12 -20.44 -6.83
C VAL A 421 -0.99 -19.48 -6.42
N PHE A 422 -0.87 -18.18 -6.70
CA PHE A 422 -1.92 -17.21 -6.33
C PHE A 422 -3.18 -17.30 -7.20
N SER A 423 -3.11 -17.85 -8.42
CA SER A 423 -4.28 -18.12 -9.26
C SER A 423 -4.89 -19.51 -9.05
N THR A 424 -4.17 -20.48 -8.46
CA THR A 424 -4.74 -21.76 -8.01
C THR A 424 -5.42 -21.66 -6.65
N LEU A 425 -5.05 -20.73 -5.77
CA LEU A 425 -5.72 -20.55 -4.46
C LEU A 425 -7.25 -20.34 -4.57
N PRO A 426 -7.78 -19.47 -5.46
CA PRO A 426 -9.23 -19.38 -5.69
C PRO A 426 -9.85 -20.66 -6.25
N LEU A 427 -9.12 -21.41 -7.09
CA LEU A 427 -9.58 -22.68 -7.67
C LEU A 427 -9.66 -23.77 -6.60
N VAL A 428 -8.66 -23.88 -5.72
CA VAL A 428 -8.66 -24.78 -4.57
C VAL A 428 -9.81 -24.42 -3.61
N SER A 429 -10.01 -23.13 -3.33
CA SER A 429 -11.16 -22.68 -2.53
C SER A 429 -12.49 -23.10 -3.15
N VAL A 430 -12.69 -22.93 -4.47
CA VAL A 430 -13.88 -23.38 -5.19
C VAL A 430 -14.08 -24.90 -5.07
N VAL A 431 -13.03 -25.69 -5.28
CA VAL A 431 -13.09 -27.16 -5.18
C VAL A 431 -13.45 -27.61 -3.76
N VAL A 432 -12.86 -26.99 -2.73
CA VAL A 432 -13.17 -27.29 -1.32
C VAL A 432 -14.63 -26.95 -0.99
N HIS A 433 -15.12 -25.77 -1.38
CA HIS A 433 -16.51 -25.40 -1.10
C HIS A 433 -17.51 -26.31 -1.84
N ALA A 434 -17.20 -26.71 -3.08
CA ALA A 434 -18.03 -27.64 -3.86
C ALA A 434 -17.99 -29.08 -3.32
N TYR A 435 -16.86 -29.51 -2.74
CA TYR A 435 -16.73 -30.83 -2.10
C TYR A 435 -17.50 -30.93 -0.78
N VAL A 436 -17.63 -29.82 -0.05
CA VAL A 436 -18.35 -29.72 1.23
C VAL A 436 -19.84 -29.35 1.02
N ASP A 437 -20.31 -29.30 -0.23
CA ASP A 437 -21.68 -28.88 -0.65
C ASP A 437 -22.13 -27.55 0.00
N HIS A 438 -21.16 -26.65 0.23
CA HIS A 438 -21.40 -25.41 0.95
C HIS A 438 -22.20 -24.42 0.07
N PRO A 439 -23.24 -23.73 0.55
CA PRO A 439 -24.05 -22.84 -0.28
C PRO A 439 -23.26 -21.66 -0.91
N ALA A 440 -22.12 -21.30 -0.31
CA ALA A 440 -21.17 -20.35 -0.93
C ALA A 440 -20.47 -20.88 -2.18
N ALA A 441 -20.42 -22.20 -2.40
CA ALA A 441 -19.81 -22.82 -3.58
C ALA A 441 -20.54 -22.40 -4.84
N ALA A 442 -21.88 -22.46 -4.84
CA ALA A 442 -22.71 -22.05 -5.96
C ALA A 442 -22.53 -20.56 -6.29
N ALA A 443 -22.47 -19.67 -5.29
CA ALA A 443 -22.19 -18.25 -5.49
C ALA A 443 -20.75 -17.98 -5.96
N THR A 444 -19.77 -18.71 -5.43
CA THR A 444 -18.36 -18.53 -5.77
C THR A 444 -18.06 -19.06 -7.18
N VAL A 445 -18.61 -20.21 -7.57
CA VAL A 445 -18.56 -20.73 -8.95
C VAL A 445 -19.35 -19.82 -9.90
N GLY A 446 -20.58 -19.47 -9.50
CA GLY A 446 -21.49 -18.62 -10.25
C GLY A 446 -20.98 -17.20 -10.48
N PHE A 447 -20.03 -16.73 -9.65
CA PHE A 447 -19.30 -15.48 -9.89
C PHE A 447 -17.93 -15.69 -10.56
N ALA A 448 -17.15 -16.70 -10.15
CA ALA A 448 -15.82 -16.95 -10.68
C ALA A 448 -15.85 -17.27 -12.18
N ILE A 449 -16.90 -17.95 -12.68
CA ILE A 449 -17.06 -18.21 -14.11
C ILE A 449 -17.31 -16.90 -14.88
N PRO A 450 -18.34 -16.06 -14.59
CA PRO A 450 -18.47 -14.74 -15.18
C PRO A 450 -17.25 -13.84 -15.00
N TRP A 451 -16.56 -13.89 -13.85
CA TRP A 451 -15.37 -13.09 -13.59
C TRP A 451 -14.16 -13.51 -14.41
N TYR A 452 -13.95 -14.82 -14.58
CA TYR A 452 -12.91 -15.37 -15.44
C TYR A 452 -13.24 -15.08 -16.92
N VAL A 453 -14.49 -15.27 -17.34
CA VAL A 453 -14.98 -14.89 -18.68
C VAL A 453 -14.83 -13.39 -18.92
N TYR A 454 -15.14 -12.55 -17.94
CA TYR A 454 -14.95 -11.11 -17.97
C TYR A 454 -13.47 -10.76 -18.13
N THR A 455 -12.61 -11.26 -17.24
CA THR A 455 -11.17 -10.95 -17.25
C THR A 455 -10.50 -11.47 -18.51
N TYR A 456 -10.83 -12.69 -18.96
CA TYR A 456 -10.38 -13.23 -20.23
C TYR A 456 -10.83 -12.34 -21.40
N LYS A 457 -12.13 -12.07 -21.56
CA LYS A 457 -12.65 -11.21 -22.65
C LYS A 457 -12.08 -9.78 -22.61
N THR A 458 -11.85 -9.21 -21.42
CA THR A 458 -11.36 -7.84 -21.23
C THR A 458 -9.84 -7.69 -21.23
N MET A 459 -9.07 -8.78 -21.17
CA MET A 459 -7.60 -8.77 -21.24
C MET A 459 -7.04 -9.52 -22.46
N ASN A 460 -7.88 -10.23 -23.22
CA ASN A 460 -7.46 -10.91 -24.44
C ASN A 460 -6.88 -9.92 -25.47
N GLY A 461 -5.81 -10.31 -26.15
CA GLY A 461 -5.10 -9.45 -27.10
C GLY A 461 -4.37 -8.25 -26.48
N MET A 462 -4.08 -8.26 -25.18
CA MET A 462 -3.35 -7.21 -24.44
C MET A 462 -3.85 -5.78 -24.75
N PRO A 463 -5.11 -5.42 -24.39
CA PRO A 463 -5.71 -4.15 -24.80
C PRO A 463 -4.97 -2.89 -24.34
N ALA A 464 -4.22 -2.98 -23.24
CA ALA A 464 -3.32 -1.92 -22.78
C ALA A 464 -2.27 -1.52 -23.83
N GLN A 465 -1.84 -2.44 -24.70
CA GLN A 465 -0.80 -2.21 -25.70
C GLN A 465 -1.39 -2.09 -27.10
N THR A 466 -2.35 -2.96 -27.45
CA THR A 466 -2.98 -3.00 -28.78
C THR A 466 -4.08 -1.96 -28.95
N GLY A 467 -4.69 -1.48 -27.85
CA GLY A 467 -5.89 -0.65 -27.89
C GLY A 467 -7.13 -1.39 -28.40
N SER A 468 -7.15 -2.73 -28.38
CA SER A 468 -8.23 -3.56 -28.95
C SER A 468 -9.63 -3.33 -28.33
N ARG A 469 -9.70 -2.67 -27.17
CA ARG A 469 -10.94 -2.28 -26.48
C ARG A 469 -11.36 -0.82 -26.70
N GLN A 470 -10.65 -0.08 -27.55
CA GLN A 470 -10.96 1.32 -27.84
C GLN A 470 -12.31 1.44 -28.57
N ASP A 471 -13.28 2.13 -27.96
CA ASP A 471 -14.56 2.43 -28.61
C ASP A 471 -14.55 3.83 -29.23
N LYS A 472 -14.36 3.89 -30.54
CA LYS A 472 -14.36 5.15 -31.30
C LYS A 472 -15.75 5.80 -31.41
N SER A 473 -16.84 5.08 -31.14
CA SER A 473 -18.20 5.62 -31.15
C SER A 473 -18.48 6.37 -29.86
N LEU A 474 -18.17 5.79 -28.70
CA LEU A 474 -18.28 6.46 -27.40
C LEU A 474 -17.38 7.69 -27.29
N GLN A 475 -16.20 7.68 -27.91
CA GLN A 475 -15.31 8.86 -27.98
C GLN A 475 -15.90 10.00 -28.84
N LYS A 476 -16.79 9.69 -29.79
CA LYS A 476 -17.48 10.67 -30.64
C LYS A 476 -18.84 11.11 -30.08
N ALA A 477 -19.44 10.32 -29.21
CA ALA A 477 -20.70 10.64 -28.55
C ALA A 477 -20.55 11.80 -27.56
N TYR A 478 -21.64 12.57 -27.40
CA TYR A 478 -21.79 13.52 -26.31
C TYR A 478 -21.83 12.79 -24.96
N SER A 479 -21.22 13.38 -23.92
CA SER A 479 -21.23 12.83 -22.58
C SER A 479 -21.48 13.91 -21.53
N ALA A 480 -22.71 13.96 -21.01
CA ALA A 480 -23.11 14.88 -19.94
C ALA A 480 -22.21 14.81 -18.70
N MET A 481 -21.61 13.65 -18.46
CA MET A 481 -20.64 13.35 -17.39
C MET A 481 -19.30 14.07 -17.61
N ILE A 482 -18.79 14.06 -18.85
CA ILE A 482 -17.55 14.76 -19.23
C ILE A 482 -17.80 16.27 -19.18
N GLU A 483 -18.95 16.74 -19.68
CA GLU A 483 -19.33 18.15 -19.58
C GLU A 483 -19.57 18.63 -18.14
N ALA A 484 -20.11 17.78 -17.26
CA ALA A 484 -20.19 18.09 -15.83
C ALA A 484 -18.79 18.21 -15.19
N THR A 485 -17.84 17.39 -15.63
CA THR A 485 -16.44 17.46 -15.19
C THR A 485 -15.76 18.73 -15.71
N ALA A 486 -16.00 19.11 -16.97
CA ALA A 486 -15.52 20.37 -17.54
C ALA A 486 -16.05 21.58 -16.76
N ARG A 487 -17.35 21.59 -16.41
CA ARG A 487 -17.94 22.65 -15.56
C ARG A 487 -17.40 22.66 -14.12
N TYR A 488 -17.16 21.51 -13.51
CA TYR A 488 -16.58 21.42 -12.15
C TYR A 488 -15.23 22.14 -12.04
N PHE A 489 -14.41 22.05 -13.10
CA PHE A 489 -13.11 22.71 -13.21
C PHE A 489 -13.15 24.04 -13.96
N SER A 490 -14.33 24.58 -14.31
CA SER A 490 -14.49 25.77 -15.16
C SER A 490 -13.54 25.76 -16.37
N LEU A 491 -13.50 24.64 -17.09
CA LEU A 491 -12.51 24.36 -18.15
C LEU A 491 -12.57 25.41 -19.26
N HIS A 492 -11.40 25.88 -19.67
CA HIS A 492 -11.22 26.77 -20.81
C HIS A 492 -10.04 26.32 -21.69
N LEU A 493 -10.34 25.73 -22.83
CA LEU A 493 -9.35 25.34 -23.84
C LEU A 493 -9.01 26.53 -24.74
N VAL A 494 -7.71 26.70 -25.03
CA VAL A 494 -7.19 27.73 -25.96
C VAL A 494 -6.40 27.03 -27.07
N ARG A 495 -6.67 27.40 -28.32
CA ARG A 495 -5.97 26.88 -29.50
C ARG A 495 -5.15 27.99 -30.16
N THR A 496 -3.84 27.76 -30.35
CA THR A 496 -2.98 28.69 -31.09
C THR A 496 -3.16 28.55 -32.61
N GLU A 497 -3.23 27.32 -33.14
CA GLU A 497 -3.40 27.03 -34.58
C GLU A 497 -4.37 25.87 -34.84
N PRO A 498 -5.08 25.84 -35.98
CA PRO A 498 -5.90 24.70 -36.38
C PRO A 498 -5.04 23.45 -36.64
N LEU A 499 -5.49 22.28 -36.19
CA LEU A 499 -4.86 21.00 -36.48
C LEU A 499 -5.69 20.21 -37.50
N SER A 500 -5.04 19.54 -38.45
CA SER A 500 -5.72 18.76 -39.47
C SER A 500 -5.99 17.33 -38.97
N PRO A 501 -7.22 16.80 -39.09
CA PRO A 501 -7.50 15.39 -38.79
C PRO A 501 -6.81 14.41 -39.75
N SER A 502 -6.21 14.88 -40.84
CA SER A 502 -5.39 14.06 -41.76
C SER A 502 -3.97 13.80 -41.24
N HIS A 503 -3.53 14.48 -40.18
CA HIS A 503 -2.18 14.37 -39.64
C HIS A 503 -2.16 13.66 -38.29
N THR A 504 -1.09 12.89 -38.07
CA THR A 504 -0.77 12.30 -36.77
C THR A 504 0.05 13.30 -35.95
N TYR A 505 -0.22 13.39 -34.65
CA TYR A 505 0.43 14.31 -33.72
C TYR A 505 0.89 13.63 -32.43
N ILE A 506 2.00 14.12 -31.86
CA ILE A 506 2.43 13.80 -30.49
C ILE A 506 2.13 15.03 -29.62
N PHE A 507 1.05 14.98 -28.86
CA PHE A 507 0.70 16.00 -27.88
C PHE A 507 1.52 15.77 -26.61
N GLY A 508 2.48 16.65 -26.33
CA GLY A 508 3.21 16.66 -25.06
C GLY A 508 2.49 17.55 -24.06
N PHE A 509 1.86 16.92 -23.07
CA PHE A 509 1.04 17.57 -22.05
C PHE A 509 1.85 17.86 -20.78
N HIS A 510 1.74 19.09 -20.27
CA HIS A 510 2.45 19.56 -19.07
C HIS A 510 1.56 20.46 -18.19
N PRO A 511 1.75 20.46 -16.86
CA PRO A 511 2.52 19.50 -16.09
C PRO A 511 1.69 18.23 -15.80
N HIS A 512 2.32 17.20 -15.26
CA HIS A 512 1.69 15.93 -14.86
C HIS A 512 0.80 16.07 -13.61
N GLY A 513 1.11 17.01 -12.72
CA GLY A 513 0.50 17.08 -11.39
C GLY A 513 0.67 15.76 -10.60
N ILE A 514 -0.17 15.53 -9.59
CA ILE A 514 -0.18 14.25 -8.87
C ILE A 514 -0.80 13.13 -9.72
N ILE A 515 -1.96 13.40 -10.32
CA ILE A 515 -2.59 12.57 -11.35
C ILE A 515 -2.92 13.51 -12.52
N PRO A 516 -2.44 13.26 -13.76
CA PRO A 516 -2.78 14.05 -14.93
C PRO A 516 -4.18 13.65 -15.39
N MET A 517 -5.21 14.13 -14.69
CA MET A 517 -6.56 13.65 -14.92
C MET A 517 -7.16 14.23 -16.19
N THR A 518 -6.87 15.50 -16.50
CA THR A 518 -7.52 16.21 -17.62
C THR A 518 -7.18 15.60 -18.97
N VAL A 519 -5.92 15.17 -19.16
CA VAL A 519 -5.44 14.54 -20.41
C VAL A 519 -6.22 13.27 -20.77
N MET A 520 -6.87 12.63 -19.79
CA MET A 520 -7.66 11.41 -20.00
C MET A 520 -9.04 11.68 -20.62
N TRP A 521 -9.57 12.92 -20.53
CA TRP A 521 -10.95 13.22 -20.94
C TRP A 521 -11.15 14.54 -21.71
N LEU A 522 -10.19 15.48 -21.70
CA LEU A 522 -10.36 16.81 -22.32
C LEU A 522 -10.77 16.75 -23.79
N GLN A 523 -10.27 15.76 -24.53
CA GLN A 523 -10.52 15.57 -25.97
C GLN A 523 -11.95 15.12 -26.33
N PHE A 524 -12.76 14.80 -25.32
CA PHE A 524 -14.16 14.37 -25.50
C PHE A 524 -15.16 15.48 -25.16
N THR A 525 -14.67 16.65 -24.71
CA THR A 525 -15.49 17.83 -24.44
C THR A 525 -15.98 18.49 -25.72
N ASP A 526 -17.13 19.16 -25.67
CA ASP A 526 -17.68 19.90 -26.82
C ASP A 526 -16.72 21.02 -27.26
N GLN A 527 -16.09 21.72 -26.30
CA GLN A 527 -15.09 22.75 -26.61
C GLN A 527 -13.87 22.19 -27.37
N TRP A 528 -13.41 20.97 -27.06
CA TRP A 528 -12.35 20.34 -27.86
C TRP A 528 -12.84 20.00 -29.26
N ARG A 529 -14.07 19.50 -29.42
CA ARG A 529 -14.63 19.14 -30.74
C ARG A 529 -14.78 20.34 -31.66
N GLU A 530 -15.12 21.51 -31.11
CA GLU A 530 -15.16 22.78 -31.82
C GLU A 530 -13.75 23.25 -32.25
N LEU A 531 -12.79 23.20 -31.33
CA LEU A 531 -11.41 23.64 -31.60
C LEU A 531 -10.62 22.67 -32.51
N PHE A 532 -10.89 21.37 -32.43
CA PHE A 532 -10.11 20.32 -33.12
C PHE A 532 -11.02 19.22 -33.70
N PRO A 533 -11.84 19.54 -34.71
CA PRO A 533 -12.83 18.62 -35.26
C PRO A 533 -12.19 17.34 -35.80
N ASN A 534 -12.65 16.20 -35.27
CA ASN A 534 -12.15 14.84 -35.56
C ASN A 534 -10.68 14.55 -35.16
N VAL A 535 -10.01 15.43 -34.41
CA VAL A 535 -8.67 15.15 -33.87
C VAL A 535 -8.81 14.45 -32.51
N PHE A 536 -8.39 13.19 -32.45
CA PHE A 536 -8.35 12.39 -31.22
C PHE A 536 -6.98 11.74 -31.07
N ALA A 537 -6.54 11.53 -29.84
CA ALA A 537 -5.25 10.96 -29.49
C ALA A 537 -5.37 9.95 -28.34
N CYS A 538 -4.60 8.86 -28.34
CA CYS A 538 -4.60 7.93 -27.19
C CYS A 538 -3.76 8.49 -26.02
N PRO A 539 -4.31 8.62 -24.81
CA PRO A 539 -3.51 8.93 -23.62
C PRO A 539 -2.57 7.78 -23.27
N LEU A 540 -1.28 8.06 -23.09
CA LEU A 540 -0.30 7.09 -22.62
C LEU A 540 -0.19 7.17 -21.09
N SER A 541 -0.59 6.09 -20.43
CA SER A 541 -0.72 5.98 -18.97
C SER A 541 0.15 4.88 -18.36
N ALA A 542 0.38 4.94 -17.05
CA ALA A 542 1.22 3.97 -16.35
C ALA A 542 0.60 2.56 -16.36
N SER A 543 1.43 1.52 -16.48
CA SER A 543 0.95 0.14 -16.62
C SER A 543 -0.03 -0.30 -15.53
N VAL A 544 0.21 0.13 -14.29
CA VAL A 544 -0.61 -0.14 -13.11
C VAL A 544 -2.11 0.16 -13.30
N VAL A 545 -2.49 1.23 -14.01
CA VAL A 545 -3.92 1.59 -14.17
C VAL A 545 -4.67 0.68 -15.15
N HIS A 546 -3.96 -0.13 -15.94
CA HIS A 546 -4.56 -1.11 -16.84
C HIS A 546 -4.84 -2.47 -16.19
N TYR A 547 -4.40 -2.72 -14.95
CA TYR A 547 -4.68 -3.97 -14.24
C TYR A 547 -5.94 -3.89 -13.36
N PHE A 548 -6.18 -2.74 -12.72
CA PHE A 548 -7.34 -2.51 -11.87
C PHE A 548 -8.66 -2.51 -12.68
N PRO A 549 -9.61 -3.41 -12.39
CA PRO A 549 -10.95 -3.37 -12.97
C PRO A 549 -11.66 -2.02 -12.72
N GLY A 550 -12.66 -1.69 -13.51
CA GLY A 550 -13.33 -0.39 -13.49
C GLY A 550 -12.45 0.69 -14.12
N ILE A 551 -11.30 1.00 -13.51
CA ILE A 551 -10.32 1.97 -14.02
C ILE A 551 -9.86 1.56 -15.42
N ARG A 552 -9.32 0.34 -15.57
CA ARG A 552 -8.82 -0.16 -16.86
C ARG A 552 -9.90 -0.13 -17.93
N ASP A 553 -11.14 -0.39 -17.54
CA ASP A 553 -12.26 -0.55 -18.44
C ASP A 553 -12.73 0.79 -18.99
N VAL A 554 -12.86 1.81 -18.11
CA VAL A 554 -13.10 3.20 -18.54
C VAL A 554 -11.96 3.70 -19.41
N ILE A 555 -10.69 3.61 -18.96
CA ILE A 555 -9.58 4.22 -19.70
C ILE A 555 -9.29 3.50 -21.03
N GLN A 556 -9.41 2.18 -21.12
CA GLN A 556 -9.18 1.44 -22.38
C GLN A 556 -10.30 1.68 -23.39
N VAL A 557 -11.56 1.82 -22.96
CA VAL A 557 -12.69 2.22 -23.82
C VAL A 557 -12.48 3.65 -24.35
N LEU A 558 -12.03 4.57 -23.48
CA LEU A 558 -11.56 5.90 -23.87
C LEU A 558 -10.21 5.90 -24.64
N GLY A 559 -9.66 4.72 -24.96
CA GLY A 559 -8.53 4.55 -25.86
C GLY A 559 -7.16 4.79 -25.25
N ALA A 560 -7.04 4.90 -23.92
CA ALA A 560 -5.77 5.00 -23.23
C ALA A 560 -4.96 3.70 -23.34
N ARG A 561 -3.64 3.85 -23.40
CA ARG A 561 -2.68 2.76 -23.60
C ARG A 561 -1.51 2.86 -22.63
N GLU A 562 -0.77 1.76 -22.47
CA GLU A 562 0.40 1.66 -21.62
C GLU A 562 1.56 2.48 -22.21
N VAL A 563 2.24 3.27 -21.38
CA VAL A 563 3.42 4.04 -21.78
C VAL A 563 4.67 3.16 -21.94
N THR A 564 4.74 2.45 -23.08
CA THR A 564 5.93 1.69 -23.50
C THR A 564 6.45 2.18 -24.86
N ARG A 565 7.74 1.96 -25.16
CA ARG A 565 8.31 2.35 -26.46
C ARG A 565 7.65 1.63 -27.64
N THR A 566 7.28 0.35 -27.47
CA THR A 566 6.58 -0.44 -28.48
C THR A 566 5.19 0.14 -28.73
N THR A 567 4.37 0.28 -27.69
CA THR A 567 3.01 0.85 -27.78
C THR A 567 2.99 2.25 -28.38
N PHE A 568 3.96 3.10 -28.02
CA PHE A 568 4.16 4.44 -28.59
C PHE A 568 4.49 4.34 -30.09
N SER A 569 5.45 3.50 -30.48
CA SER A 569 5.84 3.30 -31.89
C SER A 569 4.70 2.73 -32.73
N ASP A 570 3.95 1.77 -32.19
CA ASP A 570 2.91 1.05 -32.92
C ASP A 570 1.62 1.90 -33.07
N ALA A 571 1.31 2.76 -32.09
CA ALA A 571 0.28 3.79 -32.25
C ALA A 571 0.62 4.74 -33.40
N LEU A 572 1.85 5.26 -33.45
CA LEU A 572 2.29 6.18 -34.51
C LEU A 572 2.35 5.50 -35.90
N LYS A 573 2.80 4.24 -36.00
CA LYS A 573 2.73 3.45 -37.24
C LYS A 573 1.29 3.23 -37.72
N SER A 574 0.34 3.18 -36.79
CA SER A 574 -1.10 3.06 -37.05
C SER A 574 -1.78 4.41 -37.34
N HIS A 575 -1.00 5.46 -37.60
CA HIS A 575 -1.46 6.85 -37.79
C HIS A 575 -2.28 7.44 -36.63
N GLN A 576 -2.18 6.86 -35.44
CA GLN A 576 -2.91 7.31 -34.26
C GLN A 576 -2.09 8.34 -33.48
N SER A 577 -2.65 9.55 -33.35
CA SER A 577 -2.08 10.59 -32.49
C SER A 577 -2.06 10.14 -31.03
N ILE A 578 -1.15 10.70 -30.24
CA ILE A 578 -0.94 10.28 -28.84
C ILE A 578 -0.88 11.50 -27.92
N PHE A 579 -1.39 11.35 -26.70
CA PHE A 579 -1.05 12.23 -25.58
C PHE A 579 0.03 11.54 -24.75
N VAL A 580 1.17 12.21 -24.59
CA VAL A 580 2.23 11.84 -23.65
C VAL A 580 2.36 12.92 -22.60
N VAL A 581 2.60 12.55 -21.35
CA VAL A 581 2.86 13.47 -20.24
C VAL A 581 4.35 13.36 -19.88
N PRO A 582 5.26 14.15 -20.49
CA PRO A 582 6.70 13.89 -20.39
C PRO A 582 7.24 14.01 -18.97
N GLY A 583 6.62 14.85 -18.13
CA GLY A 583 6.99 15.04 -16.73
C GLY A 583 6.96 13.77 -15.87
N GLY A 584 5.97 12.92 -16.10
CA GLY A 584 5.79 11.65 -15.40
C GLY A 584 5.97 11.75 -13.88
N GLN A 585 6.68 10.77 -13.33
CA GLN A 585 6.91 10.64 -11.88
C GLN A 585 7.83 11.72 -11.29
N ALA A 586 8.61 12.43 -12.10
CA ALA A 586 9.46 13.52 -11.63
C ALA A 586 8.62 14.75 -11.25
N GLU A 587 7.66 15.11 -12.12
CA GLU A 587 6.70 16.17 -11.82
C GLU A 587 5.71 15.76 -10.74
N LEU A 588 5.27 14.50 -10.68
CA LEU A 588 4.45 13.98 -9.57
C LEU A 588 5.08 14.26 -8.19
N VAL A 589 6.38 13.99 -8.02
CA VAL A 589 7.07 14.26 -6.74
C VAL A 589 7.35 15.75 -6.53
N ALA A 590 7.46 16.53 -7.60
CA ALA A 590 7.67 17.97 -7.54
C ALA A 590 6.36 18.78 -7.38
N SER A 591 5.21 18.18 -7.67
CA SER A 591 3.90 18.83 -7.60
C SER A 591 3.57 19.25 -6.18
N GLN A 592 3.06 20.46 -6.05
CA GLN A 592 2.61 21.04 -4.79
C GLN A 592 1.64 22.18 -5.13
N SER A 593 0.42 22.13 -4.60
CA SER A 593 -0.55 23.19 -4.80
C SER A 593 -0.07 24.52 -4.18
N ARG A 594 -0.66 25.64 -4.61
CA ARG A 594 -0.44 26.98 -4.03
C ARG A 594 1.00 27.51 -4.10
N GLN A 595 1.93 26.84 -4.79
CA GLN A 595 3.28 27.38 -5.04
C GLN A 595 3.29 28.52 -6.06
N ARG A 596 2.20 28.74 -6.82
CA ARG A 596 2.12 29.71 -7.93
C ARG A 596 3.22 29.48 -8.97
N GLN A 597 3.54 28.22 -9.23
CA GLN A 597 4.58 27.82 -10.16
C GLN A 597 4.09 26.66 -11.03
N VAL A 598 4.22 26.81 -12.34
CA VAL A 598 4.03 25.70 -13.28
C VAL A 598 5.39 25.00 -13.39
N ARG A 599 5.52 23.84 -12.74
CA ARG A 599 6.80 23.11 -12.63
C ARG A 599 6.86 22.01 -13.67
N VAL A 600 7.80 22.11 -14.61
CA VAL A 600 7.90 21.22 -15.77
C VAL A 600 9.27 20.57 -15.87
N PHE A 601 9.32 19.25 -16.03
CA PHE A 601 10.53 18.45 -16.04
C PHE A 601 11.04 18.20 -17.45
N THR A 602 12.25 18.70 -17.71
CA THR A 602 12.88 18.72 -19.04
C THR A 602 13.87 17.57 -19.28
N GLY A 603 13.97 16.60 -18.36
CA GLY A 603 14.92 15.49 -18.50
C GLY A 603 14.50 14.38 -19.46
N HIS A 604 13.20 14.23 -19.75
CA HIS A 604 12.68 13.11 -20.55
C HIS A 604 12.65 13.39 -22.06
N LYS A 605 13.80 13.24 -22.72
CA LYS A 605 13.95 13.44 -24.19
C LYS A 605 13.34 12.33 -25.07
N GLY A 606 12.71 11.32 -24.47
CA GLY A 606 12.21 10.13 -25.17
C GLY A 606 11.13 10.42 -26.21
N PHE A 607 10.17 11.29 -25.90
CA PHE A 607 9.08 11.64 -26.83
C PHE A 607 9.58 12.42 -28.06
N VAL A 608 10.57 13.30 -27.89
CA VAL A 608 11.24 14.02 -28.99
C VAL A 608 11.99 13.05 -29.91
N ARG A 609 12.68 12.05 -29.34
CA ARG A 609 13.30 10.98 -30.13
C ARG A 609 12.27 10.19 -30.94
N MET A 610 11.13 9.84 -30.34
CA MET A 610 10.05 9.15 -31.08
C MET A 610 9.45 10.01 -32.19
N ALA A 611 9.33 11.32 -32.00
CA ALA A 611 8.89 12.25 -33.04
C ALA A 611 9.83 12.24 -34.25
N LEU A 612 11.15 12.28 -34.03
CA LEU A 612 12.17 12.19 -35.07
C LEU A 612 12.18 10.82 -35.76
N GLU A 613 12.12 9.72 -35.01
CA GLU A 613 12.13 8.36 -35.58
C GLU A 613 10.92 8.09 -36.50
N HIS A 614 9.79 8.75 -36.24
CA HIS A 614 8.55 8.57 -37.01
C HIS A 614 8.26 9.69 -38.02
N GLY A 615 8.85 10.88 -37.88
CA GLY A 615 8.51 12.07 -38.69
C GLY A 615 7.14 12.65 -38.33
N VAL A 616 6.84 12.73 -37.02
CA VAL A 616 5.52 13.11 -36.51
C VAL A 616 5.61 14.43 -35.74
N SER A 617 4.71 15.37 -36.06
CA SER A 617 4.74 16.71 -35.46
C SER A 617 4.47 16.69 -33.96
N LEU A 618 5.23 17.51 -33.22
CA LEU A 618 5.10 17.71 -31.78
C LEU A 618 4.15 18.88 -31.49
N VAL A 619 3.17 18.70 -30.62
CA VAL A 619 2.26 19.76 -30.17
C VAL A 619 2.51 20.00 -28.67
N PRO A 620 2.99 21.18 -28.25
CA PRO A 620 3.08 21.53 -26.83
C PRO A 620 1.68 21.84 -26.28
N VAL A 621 1.34 21.25 -25.12
CA VAL A 621 0.08 21.46 -24.41
C VAL A 621 0.37 21.79 -22.95
N LEU A 622 -0.22 22.87 -22.45
CA LEU A 622 0.06 23.44 -21.14
C LEU A 622 -1.22 23.69 -20.33
N SER A 623 -1.37 23.00 -19.19
CA SER A 623 -2.46 23.17 -18.22
C SER A 623 -1.97 23.99 -17.03
N PHE A 624 -2.49 25.22 -16.87
CA PHE A 624 -1.91 26.20 -15.95
C PHE A 624 -2.05 25.85 -14.46
N LYS A 625 -3.08 25.07 -14.08
CA LYS A 625 -3.39 24.74 -12.67
C LYS A 625 -3.53 23.23 -12.42
N GLU A 626 -3.01 22.37 -13.31
CA GLU A 626 -3.05 20.90 -13.14
C GLU A 626 -2.44 20.44 -11.80
N GLY A 627 -1.30 21.04 -11.43
CA GLY A 627 -0.59 20.76 -10.18
C GLY A 627 -1.31 21.21 -8.90
N GLU A 628 -2.45 21.90 -9.02
CA GLU A 628 -3.29 22.34 -7.90
C GLU A 628 -4.56 21.49 -7.74
N ILE A 629 -4.89 20.64 -8.72
CA ILE A 629 -6.05 19.75 -8.70
C ILE A 629 -5.97 18.78 -7.51
N LEU A 630 -4.78 18.23 -7.24
CA LEU A 630 -4.51 17.31 -6.13
C LEU A 630 -3.11 17.58 -5.55
N ASP A 631 -3.01 17.50 -4.23
CA ASP A 631 -1.77 17.35 -3.48
C ASP A 631 -1.55 15.86 -3.11
N ASN A 632 -0.40 15.56 -2.50
CA ASN A 632 -0.06 14.24 -1.99
C ASN A 632 0.78 14.37 -0.71
N VAL A 633 0.73 13.36 0.15
CA VAL A 633 1.59 13.24 1.34
C VAL A 633 3.06 13.37 0.95
N ARG A 634 3.78 14.31 1.56
CA ARG A 634 5.09 14.77 1.08
C ARG A 634 6.27 14.07 1.76
N TRP A 635 6.73 12.96 1.19
CA TRP A 635 8.04 12.36 1.53
C TRP A 635 8.90 12.15 0.29
N PRO A 636 9.40 13.23 -0.36
CA PRO A 636 10.04 13.15 -1.68
C PRO A 636 11.32 12.30 -1.69
N ALA A 637 11.99 12.09 -0.56
CA ALA A 637 13.12 11.15 -0.48
C ALA A 637 12.68 9.68 -0.54
N LEU A 638 11.63 9.31 0.20
CA LEU A 638 11.09 7.95 0.20
C LEU A 638 10.35 7.65 -1.12
N GLN A 639 9.59 8.61 -1.63
CA GLN A 639 8.90 8.52 -2.91
C GLN A 639 9.90 8.34 -4.07
N ARG A 640 11.00 9.11 -4.11
CA ARG A 640 12.06 8.91 -5.12
C ARG A 640 12.76 7.55 -4.99
N TRP A 641 12.94 7.04 -3.76
CA TRP A 641 13.47 5.71 -3.55
C TRP A 641 12.51 4.61 -4.05
N PHE A 642 11.22 4.71 -3.70
CA PHE A 642 10.20 3.78 -4.16
C PHE A 642 10.00 3.84 -5.69
N ILE A 643 10.03 5.02 -6.30
CA ILE A 643 10.07 5.20 -7.77
C ILE A 643 11.27 4.44 -8.36
N LYS A 644 12.48 4.65 -7.82
CA LYS A 644 13.71 4.03 -8.31
C LYS A 644 13.70 2.49 -8.22
N HIS A 645 13.02 1.92 -7.22
CA HIS A 645 13.05 0.48 -6.94
C HIS A 645 11.79 -0.29 -7.38
N PHE A 646 10.62 0.36 -7.42
CA PHE A 646 9.31 -0.25 -7.66
C PHE A 646 8.47 0.47 -8.72
N ALA A 647 9.01 1.52 -9.37
CA ALA A 647 8.32 2.32 -10.39
C ALA A 647 6.98 2.94 -9.94
N PHE A 648 6.80 3.16 -8.63
CA PHE A 648 5.62 3.77 -8.01
C PHE A 648 6.07 4.58 -6.79
N PRO A 649 5.58 5.82 -6.57
CA PRO A 649 5.88 6.58 -5.35
C PRO A 649 5.19 5.96 -4.12
N CYS A 650 5.87 5.90 -2.98
CA CYS A 650 5.25 5.52 -1.70
C CYS A 650 5.81 6.39 -0.56
N PRO A 651 4.97 6.91 0.37
CA PRO A 651 3.50 6.87 0.37
C PRO A 651 2.90 7.63 -0.80
N TYR A 652 1.68 7.25 -1.19
CA TYR A 652 0.92 7.90 -2.26
C TYR A 652 -0.55 7.93 -1.85
N PHE A 653 -0.95 9.08 -1.30
CA PHE A 653 -2.29 9.37 -0.82
C PHE A 653 -2.71 10.71 -1.44
N PRO A 654 -3.19 10.70 -2.70
CA PRO A 654 -3.65 11.91 -3.37
C PRO A 654 -4.84 12.50 -2.62
N HIS A 655 -4.78 13.79 -2.32
CA HIS A 655 -5.83 14.51 -1.60
C HIS A 655 -6.04 15.91 -2.17
N GLY A 656 -7.26 16.42 -2.11
CA GLY A 656 -7.60 17.77 -2.53
C GLY A 656 -8.52 18.44 -1.52
N TRP A 657 -9.81 18.54 -1.86
CA TRP A 657 -10.79 19.29 -1.10
C TRP A 657 -10.86 18.80 0.36
N SER A 658 -10.52 19.71 1.29
CA SER A 658 -10.46 19.45 2.73
C SER A 658 -9.59 18.24 3.15
N GLY A 659 -8.60 17.85 2.34
CA GLY A 659 -7.75 16.69 2.61
C GLY A 659 -8.38 15.32 2.28
N LEU A 660 -9.58 15.31 1.67
CA LEU A 660 -10.22 14.10 1.17
C LEU A 660 -9.65 13.72 -0.22
N PRO A 661 -9.82 12.45 -0.68
CA PRO A 661 -9.49 12.02 -2.04
C PRO A 661 -10.52 12.54 -3.07
N ILE A 662 -10.71 13.86 -3.07
CA ILE A 662 -11.63 14.62 -3.91
C ILE A 662 -10.80 15.75 -4.54
N PRO A 663 -10.76 15.88 -5.87
CA PRO A 663 -10.05 16.96 -6.54
C PRO A 663 -10.45 18.35 -6.02
N ASN A 664 -9.50 19.28 -5.92
CA ASN A 664 -9.81 20.69 -5.66
C ASN A 664 -10.58 21.29 -6.85
N ARG A 665 -11.58 22.13 -6.59
CA ARG A 665 -12.13 23.00 -7.64
C ARG A 665 -11.13 24.11 -7.94
N VAL A 666 -10.48 24.00 -9.10
CA VAL A 666 -9.57 24.99 -9.65
C VAL A 666 -10.03 25.34 -11.08
N PRO A 667 -10.05 26.62 -11.48
CA PRO A 667 -10.37 27.00 -12.86
C PRO A 667 -9.23 26.60 -13.79
N LEU A 668 -9.47 25.67 -14.70
CA LEU A 668 -8.45 25.10 -15.58
C LEU A 668 -8.45 25.78 -16.95
N MET A 669 -7.40 26.55 -17.22
CA MET A 669 -7.06 26.94 -18.59
C MET A 669 -6.01 25.96 -19.15
N ILE A 670 -6.28 25.40 -20.33
CA ILE A 670 -5.35 24.53 -21.06
C ILE A 670 -5.07 25.14 -22.44
N ALA A 671 -3.82 25.48 -22.71
CA ALA A 671 -3.38 26.04 -23.99
C ALA A 671 -2.73 24.95 -24.86
N ILE A 672 -3.19 24.85 -26.11
CA ILE A 672 -2.70 23.91 -27.13
C ILE A 672 -1.97 24.73 -28.20
N GLY A 673 -0.66 24.49 -28.34
CA GLY A 673 0.20 25.23 -29.25
C GLY A 673 0.13 24.84 -30.71
N ALA A 674 0.88 25.59 -31.52
CA ALA A 674 1.12 25.27 -32.92
C ALA A 674 1.92 23.95 -33.06
N PRO A 675 1.66 23.14 -34.10
CA PRO A 675 2.40 21.91 -34.37
C PRO A 675 3.81 22.21 -34.87
N ILE A 676 4.81 21.72 -34.16
CA ILE A 676 6.22 21.75 -34.58
C ILE A 676 6.42 20.62 -35.58
N ALA A 677 6.65 20.95 -36.84
CA ALA A 677 6.95 19.98 -37.89
C ALA A 677 8.28 19.26 -37.62
N VAL A 678 8.32 17.95 -37.88
CA VAL A 678 9.49 17.10 -37.61
C VAL A 678 9.78 16.22 -38.83
N GLU A 679 10.98 16.35 -39.40
CA GLU A 679 11.44 15.46 -40.46
C GLU A 679 11.85 14.09 -39.89
N LYS A 680 11.60 13.03 -40.66
CA LYS A 680 11.86 11.66 -40.23
C LYS A 680 13.36 11.31 -40.31
N VAL A 681 13.96 10.96 -39.18
CA VAL A 681 15.35 10.49 -39.08
C VAL A 681 15.37 9.08 -38.51
N ILE A 682 15.86 8.10 -39.30
CA ILE A 682 15.84 6.66 -38.94
C ILE A 682 16.57 6.36 -37.62
N LYS A 683 17.64 7.09 -37.33
CA LYS A 683 18.44 6.95 -36.11
C LYS A 683 18.92 8.33 -35.66
N PRO A 684 18.08 9.11 -34.95
CA PRO A 684 18.41 10.50 -34.63
C PRO A 684 19.59 10.58 -33.66
N THR A 685 20.51 11.51 -33.93
CA THR A 685 21.65 11.79 -33.05
C THR A 685 21.19 12.49 -31.77
N THR A 686 22.04 12.49 -30.73
CA THR A 686 21.76 13.24 -29.50
C THR A 686 21.56 14.72 -29.82
N ASP A 687 22.38 15.31 -30.68
CA ASP A 687 22.33 16.73 -31.02
C ASP A 687 21.02 17.12 -31.74
N GLN A 688 20.52 16.24 -32.64
CA GLN A 688 19.22 16.44 -33.29
C GLN A 688 18.06 16.37 -32.29
N VAL A 689 18.11 15.41 -31.35
CA VAL A 689 17.11 15.30 -30.28
C VAL A 689 17.17 16.54 -29.38
N ASP A 690 18.36 17.02 -29.04
CA ASP A 690 18.57 18.14 -28.12
C ASP A 690 18.17 19.49 -28.75
N ALA A 691 18.44 19.68 -30.04
CA ALA A 691 17.98 20.84 -30.79
C ALA A 691 16.44 20.92 -30.85
N LEU A 692 15.77 19.82 -31.26
CA LEU A 692 14.31 19.78 -31.33
C LEU A 692 13.67 19.88 -29.93
N HIS A 693 14.31 19.30 -28.91
CA HIS A 693 13.88 19.41 -27.52
C HIS A 693 13.93 20.86 -27.01
N THR A 694 14.97 21.61 -27.39
CA THR A 694 15.11 23.04 -27.06
C THR A 694 13.98 23.83 -27.69
N ILE A 695 13.78 23.69 -29.01
CA ILE A 695 12.67 24.31 -29.75
C ILE A 695 11.32 23.99 -29.11
N TYR A 696 11.09 22.74 -28.70
CA TYR A 696 9.84 22.32 -28.06
C TYR A 696 9.58 23.05 -26.73
N PHE A 697 10.59 23.18 -25.87
CA PHE A 697 10.43 23.87 -24.59
C PHE A 697 10.38 25.40 -24.75
N ASP A 698 11.06 25.98 -25.74
CA ASP A 698 10.88 27.40 -26.07
C ASP A 698 9.42 27.70 -26.47
N ARG A 699 8.81 26.87 -27.33
CA ARG A 699 7.37 27.01 -27.67
C ARG A 699 6.43 26.81 -26.47
N LEU A 700 6.80 25.95 -25.51
CA LEU A 700 6.04 25.79 -24.26
C LEU A 700 6.14 27.04 -23.37
N LYS A 701 7.30 27.72 -23.37
CA LYS A 701 7.52 28.99 -22.66
C LYS A 701 6.77 30.14 -23.32
N ASP A 702 6.71 30.19 -24.64
CA ASP A 702 5.91 31.16 -25.39
C ASP A 702 4.43 31.04 -25.02
N LEU A 703 3.88 29.82 -25.04
CA LEU A 703 2.50 29.51 -24.61
C LEU A 703 2.21 29.98 -23.18
N PHE A 704 3.12 29.71 -22.24
CA PHE A 704 2.98 30.17 -20.87
C PHE A 704 2.92 31.71 -20.82
N THR A 705 3.87 32.37 -21.47
CA THR A 705 4.00 33.83 -21.45
C THR A 705 2.79 34.52 -22.09
N GLN A 706 2.26 33.96 -23.18
CA GLN A 706 1.11 34.50 -23.91
C GLN A 706 -0.23 34.36 -23.15
N HIS A 707 -0.40 33.29 -22.37
CA HIS A 707 -1.71 32.94 -21.80
C HIS A 707 -1.79 33.02 -20.27
N LYS A 708 -0.68 33.23 -19.55
CA LYS A 708 -0.69 33.26 -18.06
C LYS A 708 -1.65 34.30 -17.46
N ASP A 709 -1.78 35.48 -18.08
CA ASP A 709 -2.62 36.54 -17.53
C ASP A 709 -4.11 36.17 -17.67
N ALA A 710 -4.50 35.66 -18.84
CA ALA A 710 -5.85 35.14 -19.11
C ALA A 710 -6.21 33.91 -18.26
N ALA A 711 -5.23 33.07 -17.90
CA ALA A 711 -5.41 31.92 -17.01
C ALA A 711 -5.62 32.31 -15.53
N GLY A 712 -5.51 33.60 -15.18
CA GLY A 712 -5.46 34.05 -13.80
C GLY A 712 -4.22 33.52 -13.08
N CYS A 713 -3.08 33.59 -13.77
CA CYS A 713 -1.73 33.15 -13.39
C CYS A 713 -0.68 34.24 -13.66
N ALA A 714 -1.08 35.52 -13.68
CA ALA A 714 -0.17 36.64 -13.97
C ALA A 714 1.04 36.70 -13.02
N ASP A 715 0.83 36.29 -11.77
CA ASP A 715 1.82 36.17 -10.70
C ASP A 715 2.47 34.77 -10.58
N TYR A 716 2.35 33.93 -11.62
CA TYR A 716 2.98 32.60 -11.64
C TYR A 716 4.29 32.63 -12.44
N ASP A 717 5.21 31.75 -12.04
CA ASP A 717 6.45 31.46 -12.79
C ASP A 717 6.38 30.08 -13.48
N LEU A 718 6.93 29.98 -14.69
CA LEU A 718 7.25 28.69 -15.32
C LEU A 718 8.65 28.24 -14.88
N VAL A 719 8.71 27.13 -14.14
CA VAL A 719 9.96 26.63 -13.56
C VAL A 719 10.34 25.30 -14.21
N TYR A 720 11.38 25.32 -15.04
CA TYR A 720 11.97 24.10 -15.56
C TYR A 720 12.81 23.41 -14.49
N ILE A 721 12.38 22.22 -14.08
CA ILE A 721 13.09 21.38 -13.12
C ILE A 721 13.97 20.37 -13.88
N ALA A 722 15.28 20.47 -13.67
CA ALA A 722 16.26 19.48 -14.09
C ALA A 722 16.50 18.44 -12.98
N ASN A 723 17.08 17.29 -13.35
CA ASN A 723 17.57 16.26 -12.42
C ASN A 723 18.90 16.66 -11.77
#